data_AF-A0A1M3HG45-F1
#
_entry.id   AF-A0A1M3HG45-F1
#
_cell.length_a   1.000
_cell.length_b   1.000
_cell.length_c   1.000
_cell.angle_alpha   90.00
_cell.angle_beta   90.00
_cell.angle_gamma   90.00
#
_symmetry.space_group_name_H-M   'P 1'
#
loop_
_entity.id
_entity.type
_entity.pdbx_description
1 polymer ?
#
loop_
_entity_poly.entity_id
_entity_poly.type
_entity_poly.pdbx_seq_one_letter_code
_entity_poly.pdbx_strand_id
1 'polypeptide(L)'
;MLKIVPFFPSLLLSLSIFSLSLSAQDISIRDGWKFKTGDQPTYASSTLRDSDWAPIHIGAPWETQGYKGYDGFAWYRLHIVIPSSIKDKAFLKEKLRFDLGKIDDGDEFYLNGFLIGRNAGVPGPIQNGNWEQQRTYTLPLTDGRIHWDNDNVIAIRVYDRDGDGGMYDGEYGISIMDVTDYITLNTTADEFHFSGTTGRGCSKKIVLQSSSEKYDFTGKLNIRVIDPFTGTAVYKQTIGADFAHNRPFEFTFKTTLPESGPYRVDYNFEEGRSKKTVTASEEVPYILTPAAPATPHINSPEVYGVRPGAAFLYKIPATGEKPMTYAVTGLPAGLTLDKQTGIITGTLSKKGNYPVQFTVKNKLGSATRRLTIVCGDKMALTPALGWNSWNCWALSVSDEKIKASAAAMVSLLADYGWSYINIDDGWEAEKRDDKGEIVPNNKFPDMKALCDHVHGLGLKIGIYSSPGPRTCGGYLGSYQHEEQDAATYARWGIDYLKYDWCSYGQIALKPTLDDMKKPYILMRQALDKTGRDILYSLCQYGMGDVWKWGGEIGANSWRTTGDITDTWGSMAGIGFHQDKAAPYTAPGNFNDPDMLVVGKVGWGPSLHNSRLTPDEQYTHISLWCLLSAPLLIGCDMSHMDKFTLGLLTNSEVLAVDQDALTRPAGKVWEKDGIEVWVKELKDGSKAVGVFNRTEQATTPTIPFSSIGLSGPGQTGFTRQSAGGSNQGRAGARSPVSGQLSVRDLWRQQDLAASGSALTPRLPAHGCVLLRVRKKA
;
A
#
# COMPACT_ATOMS: atom_id res chain seq x y z
N MET A 1 25.94 27.55 -36.57
CA MET A 1 25.53 26.16 -36.89
C MET A 1 25.54 25.35 -35.61
N LEU A 2 24.43 25.36 -34.87
CA LEU A 2 24.18 24.47 -33.72
C LEU A 2 22.85 23.78 -34.02
N LYS A 3 22.84 22.45 -34.13
CA LYS A 3 21.63 21.64 -34.27
C LYS A 3 21.12 21.33 -32.85
N ILE A 4 19.96 21.90 -32.52
CA ILE A 4 19.19 21.60 -31.32
C ILE A 4 18.33 20.38 -31.63
N VAL A 5 18.45 19.33 -30.83
CA VAL A 5 17.58 18.14 -30.83
C VAL A 5 16.59 18.32 -29.67
N PRO A 6 15.27 18.24 -29.88
CA PRO A 6 14.32 18.42 -28.79
C PRO A 6 14.17 17.14 -27.97
N PHE A 7 14.22 17.32 -26.65
CA PHE A 7 13.93 16.37 -25.59
C PHE A 7 12.41 16.15 -25.52
N PHE A 8 11.93 14.92 -25.69
CA PHE A 8 10.55 14.53 -25.40
C PHE A 8 10.49 13.89 -24.01
N PRO A 9 9.76 14.43 -23.02
CA PRO A 9 9.40 13.69 -21.83
C PRO A 9 8.16 12.85 -22.13
N SER A 10 8.33 11.52 -22.13
CA SER A 10 7.25 10.54 -22.23
C SER A 10 6.48 10.49 -20.90
N LEU A 11 5.30 11.10 -20.89
CA LEU A 11 4.30 11.04 -19.83
C LEU A 11 3.57 9.69 -19.93
N LEU A 12 3.87 8.76 -19.02
CA LEU A 12 3.16 7.48 -18.89
C LEU A 12 1.95 7.70 -17.96
N LEU A 13 0.78 7.83 -18.56
CA LEU A 13 -0.52 7.87 -17.89
C LEU A 13 -0.86 6.44 -17.42
N SER A 14 -0.89 6.20 -16.11
CA SER A 14 -1.40 4.96 -15.53
C SER A 14 -2.93 5.02 -15.50
N LEU A 15 -3.60 4.46 -16.51
CA LEU A 15 -5.03 4.18 -16.46
C LEU A 15 -5.26 2.89 -15.66
N SER A 16 -5.88 3.00 -14.50
CA SER A 16 -6.68 1.90 -13.97
C SER A 16 -7.89 1.74 -14.89
N ILE A 17 -7.82 0.84 -15.86
CA ILE A 17 -8.91 0.55 -16.78
C ILE A 17 -9.99 -0.23 -16.00
N PHE A 18 -10.93 0.48 -15.38
CA PHE A 18 -12.31 0.08 -15.60
C PHE A 18 -12.53 0.28 -17.10
N SER A 19 -12.56 -0.80 -17.88
CA SER A 19 -13.07 -0.70 -19.24
C SER A 19 -14.58 -0.58 -19.12
N LEU A 20 -15.07 0.59 -18.70
CA LEU A 20 -16.17 1.16 -19.45
C LEU A 20 -15.63 1.24 -20.86
N SER A 21 -16.13 0.37 -21.75
CA SER A 21 -15.94 0.58 -23.18
C SER A 21 -16.26 2.05 -23.42
N LEU A 22 -15.23 2.86 -23.74
CA LEU A 22 -15.43 4.24 -24.16
C LEU A 22 -16.41 4.18 -25.32
N SER A 23 -17.66 4.48 -25.02
CA SER A 23 -18.65 4.66 -26.06
C SER A 23 -18.24 5.93 -26.78
N ALA A 24 -18.33 5.95 -28.11
CA ALA A 24 -17.96 7.07 -28.96
C ALA A 24 -18.90 8.29 -28.82
N GLN A 25 -19.29 8.63 -27.59
CA GLN A 25 -20.30 9.62 -27.19
C GLN A 25 -19.71 10.89 -26.56
N ASP A 26 -18.42 10.92 -26.21
CA ASP A 26 -17.87 11.99 -25.38
C ASP A 26 -17.37 13.17 -26.21
N ILE A 27 -17.99 14.33 -26.02
CA ILE A 27 -17.41 15.61 -26.42
C ILE A 27 -16.42 15.98 -25.32
N SER A 28 -15.12 15.88 -25.64
CA SER A 28 -14.07 16.34 -24.72
C SER A 28 -14.21 17.84 -24.47
N ILE A 29 -14.16 18.22 -23.20
CA ILE A 29 -14.07 19.62 -22.77
C ILE A 29 -12.75 19.86 -22.03
N ARG A 30 -11.66 19.17 -22.42
CA ARG A 30 -10.34 19.39 -21.79
C ARG A 30 -9.68 20.69 -22.20
N ASP A 31 -9.99 21.19 -23.39
CA ASP A 31 -9.30 22.33 -24.00
C ASP A 31 -10.25 23.52 -24.20
N GLY A 32 -9.66 24.71 -24.41
CA GLY A 32 -10.40 25.92 -24.76
C GLY A 32 -10.91 26.74 -23.57
N TRP A 33 -10.55 26.36 -22.35
CA TRP A 33 -10.94 27.08 -21.14
C TRP A 33 -10.24 28.43 -21.02
N LYS A 34 -11.01 29.39 -20.54
CA LYS A 34 -10.56 30.72 -20.16
C LYS A 34 -10.74 30.92 -18.66
N PHE A 35 -9.90 31.77 -18.08
CA PHE A 35 -9.80 31.95 -16.64
C PHE A 35 -9.75 33.42 -16.25
N LYS A 36 -10.38 33.73 -15.11
CA LYS A 36 -10.32 35.04 -14.47
C LYS A 36 -10.49 34.91 -12.97
N THR A 37 -9.63 35.57 -12.22
CA THR A 37 -9.73 35.67 -10.76
C THR A 37 -10.79 36.69 -10.34
N GLY A 38 -11.26 36.57 -9.09
CA GLY A 38 -12.29 37.42 -8.51
C GLY A 38 -13.70 36.83 -8.58
N ASP A 39 -14.63 37.50 -7.91
CA ASP A 39 -15.99 36.98 -7.69
C ASP A 39 -17.07 37.93 -8.24
N GLN A 40 -17.25 37.93 -9.56
CA GLN A 40 -18.27 38.77 -10.20
C GLN A 40 -19.40 37.90 -10.75
N PRO A 41 -20.65 38.04 -10.25
CA PRO A 41 -21.78 37.23 -10.71
C PRO A 41 -22.07 37.35 -12.22
N THR A 42 -21.68 38.48 -12.83
CA THR A 42 -21.80 38.68 -14.28
C THR A 42 -20.95 37.72 -15.10
N TYR A 43 -19.95 37.06 -14.49
CA TYR A 43 -19.10 36.07 -15.12
C TYR A 43 -19.83 34.77 -15.50
N ALA A 44 -21.02 34.52 -14.94
CA ALA A 44 -21.89 33.44 -15.40
C ALA A 44 -22.59 33.75 -16.74
N SER A 45 -22.76 35.03 -17.11
CA SER A 45 -23.62 35.45 -18.22
C SER A 45 -23.19 34.87 -19.57
N SER A 46 -24.15 34.37 -20.35
CA SER A 46 -23.91 33.90 -21.72
C SER A 46 -23.54 35.03 -22.69
N THR A 47 -23.88 36.29 -22.38
CA THR A 47 -23.59 37.46 -23.23
C THR A 47 -22.30 38.18 -22.85
N LEU A 48 -21.62 37.75 -21.78
CA LEU A 48 -20.34 38.33 -21.41
C LEU A 48 -19.30 38.05 -22.50
N ARG A 49 -18.62 39.09 -22.97
CA ARG A 49 -17.44 38.96 -23.81
C ARG A 49 -16.23 38.60 -22.95
N ASP A 50 -15.64 37.44 -23.20
CA ASP A 50 -14.48 36.92 -22.46
C ASP A 50 -13.23 36.79 -23.36
N SER A 51 -13.18 37.53 -24.48
CA SER A 51 -12.02 37.52 -25.38
C SER A 51 -10.73 38.04 -24.74
N ASP A 52 -10.85 38.78 -23.64
CA ASP A 52 -9.76 39.34 -22.84
C ASP A 52 -9.32 38.40 -21.69
N TRP A 53 -10.01 37.29 -21.45
CA TRP A 53 -9.65 36.34 -20.40
C TRP A 53 -8.45 35.49 -20.83
N ALA A 54 -7.58 35.17 -19.87
CA ALA A 54 -6.41 34.33 -20.13
C ALA A 54 -6.84 32.88 -20.37
N PRO A 55 -6.16 32.13 -21.27
CA PRO A 55 -6.37 30.69 -21.37
C PRO A 55 -5.87 29.97 -20.12
N ILE A 56 -6.46 28.83 -19.78
CA ILE A 56 -5.98 27.94 -18.72
C ILE A 56 -6.17 26.49 -19.12
N HIS A 57 -5.33 25.60 -18.60
CA HIS A 57 -5.52 24.15 -18.69
C HIS A 57 -6.27 23.65 -17.46
N ILE A 58 -7.14 22.67 -17.66
CA ILE A 58 -7.74 21.90 -16.56
C ILE A 58 -7.02 20.56 -16.39
N GLY A 59 -7.21 19.90 -15.26
CA GLY A 59 -6.42 18.73 -14.87
C GLY A 59 -5.07 19.09 -14.25
N ALA A 60 -4.92 20.34 -13.79
CA ALA A 60 -3.78 20.82 -13.03
C ALA A 60 -4.22 22.02 -12.16
N PRO A 61 -3.64 22.19 -10.96
CA PRO A 61 -3.89 23.38 -10.14
C PRO A 61 -3.49 24.68 -10.86
N TRP A 62 -4.17 25.79 -10.58
CA TRP A 62 -3.87 27.08 -11.24
C TRP A 62 -2.53 27.68 -10.80
N GLU A 63 -1.96 27.26 -9.66
CA GLU A 63 -0.67 27.67 -9.11
C GLU A 63 0.46 27.26 -10.03
N THR A 64 0.33 26.07 -10.61
CA THR A 64 1.28 25.52 -11.58
C THR A 64 1.24 26.27 -12.91
N GLN A 65 0.21 27.08 -13.12
CA GLN A 65 -0.11 27.77 -14.37
C GLN A 65 0.04 29.31 -14.28
N GLY A 66 0.69 29.79 -13.22
CA GLY A 66 1.05 31.21 -13.05
C GLY A 66 0.32 31.95 -11.94
N TYR A 67 -0.62 31.30 -11.24
CA TYR A 67 -1.39 31.88 -10.14
C TYR A 67 -0.87 31.41 -8.77
N LYS A 68 0.45 31.50 -8.55
CA LYS A 68 1.08 30.94 -7.35
C LYS A 68 0.56 31.58 -6.05
N GLY A 69 0.06 30.74 -5.14
CA GLY A 69 -0.44 31.16 -3.82
C GLY A 69 -1.68 32.04 -3.91
N TYR A 70 -2.51 31.81 -4.92
CA TYR A 70 -3.76 32.53 -5.10
C TYR A 70 -4.90 31.75 -4.45
N ASP A 71 -5.27 32.15 -3.24
CA ASP A 71 -6.47 31.64 -2.57
C ASP A 71 -7.65 32.59 -2.81
N GLY A 72 -8.84 32.06 -3.06
CA GLY A 72 -10.08 32.82 -3.21
C GLY A 72 -10.96 32.38 -4.37
N PHE A 73 -11.72 33.32 -4.93
CA PHE A 73 -12.66 33.02 -6.00
C PHE A 73 -12.05 33.15 -7.39
N ALA A 74 -12.31 32.18 -8.25
CA ALA A 74 -11.98 32.27 -9.66
C ALA A 74 -13.08 31.70 -10.54
N TRP A 75 -13.02 32.02 -11.83
CA TRP A 75 -13.98 31.59 -12.81
C TRP A 75 -13.30 30.94 -14.01
N TYR A 76 -13.84 29.80 -14.42
CA TYR A 76 -13.55 29.14 -15.68
C TYR A 76 -14.69 29.38 -16.67
N ARG A 77 -14.38 29.62 -17.94
CA ARG A 77 -15.37 29.74 -19.03
C ARG A 77 -14.96 28.95 -20.26
N LEU A 78 -15.93 28.31 -20.91
CA LEU A 78 -15.75 27.56 -22.14
C LEU A 78 -16.91 27.80 -23.10
N HIS A 79 -16.59 28.11 -24.35
CA HIS A 79 -17.52 28.16 -25.46
C HIS A 79 -17.49 26.82 -26.21
N ILE A 80 -18.66 26.21 -26.41
CA ILE A 80 -18.74 24.89 -27.04
C ILE A 80 -20.03 24.69 -27.84
N VAL A 81 -19.91 24.07 -29.00
CA VAL A 81 -21.05 23.56 -29.76
C VAL A 81 -21.34 22.13 -29.36
N ILE A 82 -22.56 21.88 -28.90
CA ILE A 82 -23.05 20.54 -28.57
C ILE A 82 -23.92 20.07 -29.75
N PRO A 83 -23.41 19.23 -30.66
CA PRO A 83 -24.17 18.80 -31.83
C PRO A 83 -25.33 17.89 -31.41
N SER A 84 -26.52 18.13 -31.96
CA SER A 84 -27.71 17.32 -31.69
C SER A 84 -27.58 15.87 -32.16
N SER A 85 -26.66 15.59 -33.09
CA SER A 85 -26.36 14.25 -33.58
C SER A 85 -25.83 13.29 -32.50
N ILE A 86 -25.34 13.77 -31.36
CA ILE A 86 -24.95 12.89 -30.24
C ILE A 86 -26.14 12.13 -29.66
N LYS A 87 -27.37 12.65 -29.82
CA LYS A 87 -28.60 12.02 -29.37
C LYS A 87 -28.82 10.66 -30.03
N ASP A 88 -28.38 10.49 -31.27
CA ASP A 88 -28.60 9.25 -32.03
C ASP A 88 -27.71 8.09 -31.58
N LYS A 89 -26.65 8.40 -30.83
CA LYS A 89 -25.72 7.39 -30.31
C LYS A 89 -26.17 6.77 -28.99
N ALA A 90 -27.15 7.40 -28.32
CA ALA A 90 -27.68 6.94 -27.04
C ALA A 90 -28.98 6.16 -27.20
N PHE A 91 -29.12 5.07 -26.47
CA PHE A 91 -30.33 4.26 -26.55
C PHE A 91 -31.53 4.96 -25.87
N LEU A 92 -31.30 5.55 -24.69
CA LEU A 92 -32.37 6.14 -23.88
C LEU A 92 -32.82 7.52 -24.39
N LYS A 93 -31.89 8.34 -24.92
CA LYS A 93 -32.15 9.70 -25.43
C LYS A 93 -32.85 10.62 -24.41
N GLU A 94 -32.41 10.61 -23.14
CA GLU A 94 -33.13 11.33 -22.06
C GLU A 94 -32.36 12.47 -21.39
N LYS A 95 -31.10 12.25 -21.03
CA LYS A 95 -30.32 13.21 -20.23
C LYS A 95 -28.95 13.43 -20.83
N LEU A 96 -28.53 14.70 -20.88
CA LEU A 96 -27.18 15.13 -21.16
C LEU A 96 -26.41 15.19 -19.83
N ARG A 97 -25.25 14.55 -19.76
CA ARG A 97 -24.33 14.53 -18.63
C ARG A 97 -23.16 15.47 -18.91
N PHE A 98 -22.78 16.24 -17.90
CA PHE A 98 -21.57 17.06 -17.85
C PHE A 98 -20.69 16.51 -16.75
N ASP A 99 -19.52 15.99 -17.12
CA ASP A 99 -18.48 15.56 -16.21
C ASP A 99 -17.42 16.66 -16.16
N LEU A 100 -17.18 17.22 -14.97
CA LEU A 100 -16.32 18.39 -14.75
C LEU A 100 -15.13 18.08 -13.83
N GLY A 101 -14.77 16.80 -13.71
CA GLY A 101 -13.67 16.33 -12.86
C GLY A 101 -13.83 16.68 -11.39
N LYS A 102 -12.73 16.68 -10.66
CA LYS A 102 -12.57 17.22 -9.32
C LYS A 102 -12.20 18.69 -9.42
N ILE A 103 -12.81 19.46 -8.53
CA ILE A 103 -12.64 20.90 -8.43
C ILE A 103 -12.36 21.19 -6.97
N ASP A 104 -11.26 21.88 -6.75
CA ASP A 104 -10.78 22.16 -5.41
C ASP A 104 -11.79 22.99 -4.60
N ASP A 105 -11.87 22.65 -3.31
CA ASP A 105 -12.89 23.03 -2.33
C ASP A 105 -14.34 22.99 -2.86
N GLY A 106 -14.87 24.11 -3.35
CA GLY A 106 -16.27 24.19 -3.77
C GLY A 106 -16.54 25.07 -4.98
N ASP A 107 -17.66 24.80 -5.64
CA ASP A 107 -17.96 25.34 -6.97
C ASP A 107 -19.45 25.51 -7.25
N GLU A 108 -19.74 26.33 -8.25
CA GLU A 108 -21.03 26.46 -8.91
C GLU A 108 -20.87 26.28 -10.42
N PHE A 109 -21.68 25.39 -11.00
CA PHE A 109 -21.74 25.14 -12.44
C PHE A 109 -22.91 25.89 -13.08
N TYR A 110 -22.60 26.71 -14.09
CA TYR A 110 -23.55 27.43 -14.92
C TYR A 110 -23.50 26.97 -16.38
N LEU A 111 -24.68 26.89 -16.99
CA LEU A 111 -24.84 26.72 -18.43
C LEU A 111 -25.67 27.87 -18.99
N ASN A 112 -25.12 28.59 -19.96
CA ASN A 112 -25.76 29.70 -20.65
C ASN A 112 -26.33 30.79 -19.69
N GLY A 113 -25.65 31.03 -18.56
CA GLY A 113 -26.08 32.00 -17.54
C GLY A 113 -26.97 31.44 -16.43
N PHE A 114 -27.38 30.17 -16.52
CA PHE A 114 -28.25 29.54 -15.52
C PHE A 114 -27.47 28.60 -14.63
N LEU A 115 -27.65 28.73 -13.31
CA LEU A 115 -27.08 27.81 -12.34
C LEU A 115 -27.69 26.41 -12.53
N ILE A 116 -26.85 25.41 -12.70
CA ILE A 116 -27.22 24.01 -12.88
C ILE A 116 -27.02 23.22 -11.58
N GLY A 117 -25.93 23.48 -10.86
CA GLY A 117 -25.63 22.80 -9.61
C GLY A 117 -24.45 23.43 -8.87
N ARG A 118 -24.23 22.95 -7.65
CA ARG A 118 -23.17 23.44 -6.75
C ARG A 118 -22.59 22.31 -5.92
N ASN A 119 -21.30 22.36 -5.62
CA ASN A 119 -20.73 21.68 -4.47
C ASN A 119 -20.53 22.68 -3.34
N ALA A 120 -21.38 22.59 -2.33
CA ALA A 120 -21.35 23.41 -1.14
C ALA A 120 -21.67 22.48 0.03
N GLY A 121 -20.74 22.29 0.97
CA GLY A 121 -20.90 21.37 2.10
C GLY A 121 -22.27 21.47 2.76
N VAL A 122 -22.85 20.34 3.11
CA VAL A 122 -24.29 20.25 3.41
C VAL A 122 -24.63 20.76 4.81
N PRO A 123 -25.58 21.71 4.98
CA PRO A 123 -25.90 22.85 4.12
C PRO A 123 -25.05 24.08 4.50
N GLY A 124 -24.48 24.75 3.50
CA GLY A 124 -23.55 25.87 3.70
C GLY A 124 -23.15 26.56 2.40
N PRO A 125 -22.30 27.59 2.47
CA PRO A 125 -21.80 28.29 1.30
C PRO A 125 -20.69 27.46 0.60
N ILE A 126 -20.31 27.80 -0.65
CA ILE A 126 -19.39 26.94 -1.44
C ILE A 126 -18.01 26.77 -0.80
N GLN A 127 -17.64 27.64 0.13
CA GLN A 127 -16.42 27.54 0.96
C GLN A 127 -16.34 26.26 1.81
N ASN A 128 -17.42 25.50 1.91
CA ASN A 128 -17.47 24.22 2.61
C ASN A 128 -17.51 23.02 1.64
N GLY A 129 -17.21 23.22 0.36
CA GLY A 129 -17.24 22.16 -0.64
C GLY A 129 -16.26 21.01 -0.33
N ASN A 130 -16.44 19.90 -1.03
CA ASN A 130 -15.56 18.74 -0.96
C ASN A 130 -14.65 18.68 -2.20
N TRP A 131 -13.38 18.98 -2.01
CA TRP A 131 -12.36 19.00 -3.06
C TRP A 131 -12.14 17.63 -3.71
N GLU A 132 -12.35 16.51 -3.01
CA GLU A 132 -12.15 15.15 -3.55
C GLU A 132 -13.31 14.66 -4.42
N GLN A 133 -14.49 15.28 -4.33
CA GLN A 133 -15.69 14.81 -5.02
C GLN A 133 -15.59 15.03 -6.54
N GLN A 134 -15.94 14.02 -7.35
CA GLN A 134 -16.09 14.22 -8.78
C GLN A 134 -17.41 14.93 -9.10
N ARG A 135 -17.36 15.95 -9.97
CA ARG A 135 -18.51 16.77 -10.37
C ARG A 135 -19.18 16.20 -11.60
N THR A 136 -20.41 15.74 -11.41
CA THR A 136 -21.26 15.25 -12.50
C THR A 136 -22.66 15.86 -12.37
N TYR A 137 -23.11 16.51 -13.45
CA TYR A 137 -24.42 17.16 -13.52
C TYR A 137 -25.20 16.64 -14.73
N THR A 138 -26.53 16.57 -14.62
CA THR A 138 -27.38 16.07 -15.71
C THR A 138 -28.54 17.00 -16.00
N LEU A 139 -28.86 17.19 -17.28
CA LEU A 139 -30.04 17.93 -17.74
C LEU A 139 -30.89 17.08 -18.68
N PRO A 140 -32.23 17.17 -18.65
CA PRO A 140 -33.08 16.57 -19.67
C PRO A 140 -32.69 17.07 -21.08
N LEU A 141 -32.77 16.24 -22.13
CA LEU A 141 -32.47 16.67 -23.50
C LEU A 141 -33.42 17.76 -24.03
N THR A 142 -34.59 17.89 -23.40
CA THR A 142 -35.60 18.91 -23.67
C THR A 142 -35.39 20.20 -22.89
N ASP A 143 -34.34 20.28 -22.06
CA ASP A 143 -34.06 21.48 -21.28
C ASP A 143 -33.70 22.64 -22.21
N GLY A 144 -34.49 23.71 -22.17
CA GLY A 144 -34.34 24.87 -23.04
C GLY A 144 -33.04 25.65 -22.83
N ARG A 145 -32.31 25.37 -21.74
CA ARG A 145 -30.99 25.96 -21.50
C ARG A 145 -29.90 25.34 -22.36
N ILE A 146 -30.14 24.23 -23.05
CA ILE A 146 -29.19 23.59 -23.96
C ILE A 146 -29.41 24.14 -25.37
N HIS A 147 -28.41 24.84 -25.91
CA HIS A 147 -28.44 25.36 -27.28
C HIS A 147 -27.85 24.35 -28.26
N TRP A 148 -28.67 23.38 -28.69
CA TRP A 148 -28.24 22.37 -29.65
C TRP A 148 -27.75 22.97 -30.96
N ASP A 149 -26.66 22.43 -31.51
CA ASP A 149 -26.04 22.84 -32.78
C ASP A 149 -25.61 24.32 -32.84
N ASN A 150 -25.61 24.98 -31.69
CA ASN A 150 -25.24 26.37 -31.52
C ASN A 150 -24.23 26.50 -30.38
N ASP A 151 -23.69 27.70 -30.20
CA ASP A 151 -22.73 27.98 -29.15
C ASP A 151 -23.40 27.94 -27.76
N ASN A 152 -22.73 27.25 -26.83
CA ASN A 152 -23.08 27.17 -25.42
C ASN A 152 -21.92 27.73 -24.60
N VAL A 153 -22.25 28.45 -23.54
CA VAL A 153 -21.30 28.96 -22.56
C VAL A 153 -21.40 28.12 -21.30
N ILE A 154 -20.33 27.39 -20.97
CA ILE A 154 -20.13 26.79 -19.66
C ILE A 154 -19.34 27.77 -18.81
N ALA A 155 -19.79 28.04 -17.59
CA ALA A 155 -19.06 28.85 -16.62
C ALA A 155 -19.02 28.14 -15.26
N ILE A 156 -17.82 28.02 -14.68
CA ILE A 156 -17.61 27.41 -13.36
C ILE A 156 -17.06 28.49 -12.44
N ARG A 157 -17.76 28.75 -11.34
CA ARG A 157 -17.24 29.56 -10.25
C ARG A 157 -16.61 28.63 -9.24
N VAL A 158 -15.36 28.87 -8.87
CA VAL A 158 -14.59 28.06 -7.92
C VAL A 158 -14.20 28.93 -6.75
N TYR A 159 -14.25 28.38 -5.54
CA TYR A 159 -13.64 28.94 -4.36
C TYR A 159 -12.60 27.97 -3.83
N ASP A 160 -11.41 28.50 -3.59
CA ASP A 160 -10.29 27.83 -2.92
C ASP A 160 -9.99 28.59 -1.62
N ARG A 161 -9.88 27.85 -0.51
CA ARG A 161 -9.57 28.40 0.81
C ARG A 161 -8.07 28.59 1.03
N ASP A 162 -7.29 27.59 0.66
CA ASP A 162 -5.85 27.50 0.89
C ASP A 162 -5.22 26.35 0.11
N GLY A 163 -4.04 26.60 -0.46
CA GLY A 163 -3.20 25.54 -1.04
C GLY A 163 -3.13 25.64 -2.56
N ASP A 164 -3.47 24.53 -3.23
CA ASP A 164 -3.43 24.40 -4.68
C ASP A 164 -4.88 24.35 -5.21
N GLY A 165 -5.35 25.42 -5.85
CA GLY A 165 -6.74 25.54 -6.27
C GLY A 165 -7.05 25.16 -7.72
N GLY A 166 -8.34 25.02 -8.03
CA GLY A 166 -8.87 24.92 -9.39
C GLY A 166 -9.40 23.57 -9.84
N MET A 167 -9.64 23.41 -11.14
CA MET A 167 -10.08 22.14 -11.74
C MET A 167 -8.88 21.23 -12.00
N TYR A 168 -8.55 20.35 -11.05
CA TYR A 168 -7.20 19.77 -10.94
C TYR A 168 -7.07 18.30 -11.34
N ASP A 169 -8.14 17.50 -11.35
CA ASP A 169 -8.07 16.06 -11.67
C ASP A 169 -9.41 15.53 -12.22
N GLY A 170 -9.42 14.39 -12.91
CA GLY A 170 -10.64 13.68 -13.31
C GLY A 170 -11.02 13.77 -14.80
N GLU A 171 -12.24 13.32 -15.09
CA GLU A 171 -12.82 13.26 -16.44
C GLU A 171 -13.61 14.53 -16.76
N TYR A 172 -13.37 15.06 -17.96
CA TYR A 172 -13.97 16.31 -18.44
C TYR A 172 -14.64 16.09 -19.79
N GLY A 173 -15.96 15.91 -19.78
CA GLY A 173 -16.70 15.53 -20.97
C GLY A 173 -18.18 15.89 -20.93
N ILE A 174 -18.79 15.92 -22.11
CA ILE A 174 -20.23 16.00 -22.28
C ILE A 174 -20.69 14.75 -23.04
N SER A 175 -21.67 14.04 -22.49
CA SER A 175 -22.18 12.78 -23.04
C SER A 175 -23.68 12.64 -22.81
N ILE A 176 -24.35 11.70 -23.47
CA ILE A 176 -25.75 11.39 -23.21
C ILE A 176 -25.80 10.16 -22.31
N MET A 177 -26.52 10.21 -21.20
CA MET A 177 -26.70 9.04 -20.35
C MET A 177 -27.39 7.91 -21.13
N ASP A 178 -26.87 6.70 -20.95
CA ASP A 178 -27.29 5.49 -21.61
C ASP A 178 -27.74 4.41 -20.62
N VAL A 179 -28.20 3.27 -21.14
CA VAL A 179 -28.65 2.14 -20.32
C VAL A 179 -27.56 1.63 -19.38
N THR A 180 -26.30 1.65 -19.80
CA THR A 180 -25.16 1.16 -19.03
C THR A 180 -24.86 2.01 -17.81
N ASP A 181 -25.16 3.32 -17.85
CA ASP A 181 -24.96 4.22 -16.71
C ASP A 181 -25.90 3.90 -15.53
N TYR A 182 -26.96 3.14 -15.79
CA TYR A 182 -27.90 2.70 -14.77
C TYR A 182 -27.64 1.27 -14.28
N ILE A 183 -26.71 0.53 -14.88
CA ILE A 183 -26.47 -0.88 -14.56
C ILE A 183 -25.17 -0.99 -13.75
N THR A 184 -25.28 -1.50 -12.53
CA THR A 184 -24.15 -1.85 -11.69
C THR A 184 -23.90 -3.35 -11.74
N LEU A 185 -22.71 -3.76 -12.18
CA LEU A 185 -22.21 -5.14 -12.04
C LEU A 185 -21.30 -5.18 -10.82
N ASN A 186 -21.85 -5.59 -9.67
CA ASN A 186 -21.16 -5.61 -8.39
C ASN A 186 -20.51 -6.97 -8.16
N THR A 187 -19.17 -7.02 -8.29
CA THR A 187 -18.33 -8.18 -7.99
C THR A 187 -17.78 -8.17 -6.57
N THR A 188 -17.98 -7.11 -5.78
CA THR A 188 -17.46 -7.00 -4.41
C THR A 188 -18.50 -7.32 -3.34
N ALA A 189 -19.74 -7.61 -3.75
CA ALA A 189 -20.82 -8.04 -2.87
C ALA A 189 -20.57 -9.39 -2.16
N ASP A 190 -19.60 -10.18 -2.63
CA ASP A 190 -19.21 -11.46 -2.06
C ASP A 190 -17.72 -11.73 -2.31
N GLU A 191 -17.11 -12.52 -1.43
CA GLU A 191 -15.72 -12.96 -1.55
C GLU A 191 -15.63 -14.27 -2.35
N PHE A 192 -14.43 -14.66 -2.75
CA PHE A 192 -14.21 -15.99 -3.32
C PHE A 192 -14.28 -17.06 -2.23
N HIS A 193 -15.13 -18.06 -2.44
CA HIS A 193 -15.24 -19.22 -1.56
C HIS A 193 -14.53 -20.42 -2.18
N PHE A 194 -13.57 -20.97 -1.44
CA PHE A 194 -12.78 -22.13 -1.87
C PHE A 194 -13.22 -23.41 -1.15
N SER A 195 -13.30 -24.51 -1.89
CA SER A 195 -13.75 -25.81 -1.39
C SER A 195 -12.91 -26.99 -1.92
N GLY A 196 -13.06 -28.13 -1.26
CA GLY A 196 -12.31 -29.36 -1.54
C GLY A 196 -10.94 -29.39 -0.87
N THR A 197 -10.36 -30.60 -0.77
CA THR A 197 -9.06 -30.83 -0.12
C THR A 197 -7.89 -30.18 -0.86
N THR A 198 -8.04 -29.96 -2.17
CA THR A 198 -7.02 -29.28 -3.00
C THR A 198 -7.24 -27.77 -3.11
N GLY A 199 -8.30 -27.22 -2.51
CA GLY A 199 -8.65 -25.79 -2.63
C GLY A 199 -8.96 -25.33 -4.07
N ARG A 200 -9.29 -26.27 -4.98
CA ARG A 200 -9.52 -25.97 -6.41
C ARG A 200 -10.99 -25.68 -6.73
N GLY A 201 -11.92 -26.11 -5.87
CA GLY A 201 -13.32 -25.71 -6.02
C GLY A 201 -13.44 -24.23 -5.67
N CYS A 202 -14.02 -23.43 -6.57
CA CYS A 202 -14.14 -21.99 -6.45
C CYS A 202 -15.58 -21.57 -6.75
N SER A 203 -16.13 -20.69 -5.92
CA SER A 203 -17.44 -20.08 -6.16
C SER A 203 -17.48 -18.65 -5.68
N LYS A 204 -18.30 -17.84 -6.35
CA LYS A 204 -18.49 -16.43 -6.00
C LYS A 204 -19.84 -15.92 -6.49
N LYS A 205 -20.48 -15.10 -5.68
CA LYS A 205 -21.72 -14.39 -6.03
C LYS A 205 -21.43 -13.09 -6.77
N ILE A 206 -22.22 -12.82 -7.80
CA ILE A 206 -22.28 -11.55 -8.53
C ILE A 206 -23.67 -10.96 -8.34
N VAL A 207 -23.73 -9.65 -8.18
CA VAL A 207 -24.99 -8.91 -8.09
C VAL A 207 -25.08 -7.92 -9.23
N LEU A 208 -26.15 -8.00 -10.02
CA LEU A 208 -26.55 -6.98 -10.99
C LEU A 208 -27.69 -6.15 -10.42
N GLN A 209 -27.55 -4.84 -10.45
CA GLN A 209 -28.57 -3.93 -9.93
C GLN A 209 -28.73 -2.70 -10.83
N SER A 210 -29.95 -2.15 -10.83
CA SER A 210 -30.25 -0.87 -11.49
C SER A 210 -30.21 0.29 -10.51
N SER A 211 -29.59 1.40 -10.87
CA SER A 211 -29.77 2.68 -10.15
C SER A 211 -31.02 3.44 -10.63
N SER A 212 -31.68 3.00 -11.69
CA SER A 212 -32.87 3.64 -12.25
C SER A 212 -34.17 3.06 -11.68
N GLU A 213 -34.99 3.90 -11.07
CA GLU A 213 -36.38 3.56 -10.68
C GLU A 213 -37.33 3.38 -11.88
N LYS A 214 -36.92 3.85 -13.08
CA LYS A 214 -37.75 3.85 -14.30
C LYS A 214 -37.54 2.61 -15.15
N TYR A 215 -36.34 2.02 -15.12
CA TYR A 215 -35.94 0.96 -16.04
C TYR A 215 -35.73 -0.37 -15.34
N ASP A 216 -36.46 -1.36 -15.84
CA ASP A 216 -36.14 -2.77 -15.69
C ASP A 216 -35.18 -3.20 -16.81
N PHE A 217 -34.24 -4.06 -16.46
CA PHE A 217 -33.24 -4.61 -17.36
C PHE A 217 -33.40 -6.11 -17.49
N THR A 218 -33.28 -6.59 -18.72
CA THR A 218 -33.21 -8.01 -19.09
C THR A 218 -32.00 -8.19 -20.00
N GLY A 219 -31.30 -9.31 -19.91
CA GLY A 219 -30.10 -9.53 -20.70
C GLY A 219 -29.41 -10.86 -20.42
N LYS A 220 -28.15 -10.96 -20.82
CA LYS A 220 -27.32 -12.15 -20.60
C LYS A 220 -26.04 -11.78 -19.88
N LEU A 221 -25.81 -12.40 -18.72
CA LEU A 221 -24.53 -12.36 -18.02
C LEU A 221 -23.66 -13.52 -18.49
N ASN A 222 -22.49 -13.20 -19.02
CA ASN A 222 -21.45 -14.14 -19.43
C ASN A 222 -20.30 -14.09 -18.43
N ILE A 223 -19.89 -15.25 -17.93
CA ILE A 223 -18.80 -15.41 -16.95
C ILE A 223 -17.77 -16.33 -17.57
N ARG A 224 -16.50 -15.92 -17.56
CA ARG A 224 -15.37 -16.76 -18.02
C ARG A 224 -14.27 -16.75 -16.98
N VAL A 225 -13.71 -17.91 -16.66
CA VAL A 225 -12.46 -18.00 -15.90
C VAL A 225 -11.34 -18.31 -16.88
N ILE A 226 -10.30 -17.48 -16.91
CA ILE A 226 -9.26 -17.46 -17.93
C ILE A 226 -7.91 -17.75 -17.29
N ASP A 227 -7.15 -18.66 -17.91
CA ASP A 227 -5.72 -18.82 -17.63
C ASP A 227 -4.96 -17.66 -18.29
N PRO A 228 -4.29 -16.81 -17.51
CA PRO A 228 -3.64 -15.61 -18.04
C PRO A 228 -2.44 -15.91 -18.93
N PHE A 229 -1.83 -17.09 -18.84
CA PHE A 229 -0.67 -17.45 -19.66
C PHE A 229 -1.04 -17.97 -21.05
N THR A 230 -2.20 -18.64 -21.16
CA THR A 230 -2.66 -19.23 -22.42
C THR A 230 -3.79 -18.43 -23.07
N GLY A 231 -4.42 -17.52 -22.33
CA GLY A 231 -5.64 -16.81 -22.74
C GLY A 231 -6.86 -17.73 -22.84
N THR A 232 -6.74 -19.00 -22.46
CA THR A 232 -7.81 -19.99 -22.61
C THR A 232 -8.77 -19.91 -21.44
N ALA A 233 -10.07 -19.88 -21.75
CA ALA A 233 -11.10 -19.96 -20.73
C ALA A 233 -11.28 -21.41 -20.24
N VAL A 234 -10.93 -21.65 -18.98
CA VAL A 234 -11.07 -22.94 -18.29
C VAL A 234 -12.49 -23.16 -17.75
N TYR A 235 -13.30 -22.10 -17.71
CA TYR A 235 -14.72 -22.12 -17.38
C TYR A 235 -15.46 -21.08 -18.21
N LYS A 236 -16.70 -21.40 -18.63
CA LYS A 236 -17.62 -20.48 -19.29
C LYS A 236 -19.05 -20.75 -18.84
N GLN A 237 -19.80 -19.70 -18.56
CA GLN A 237 -21.23 -19.80 -18.30
C GLN A 237 -21.95 -18.56 -18.84
N THR A 238 -23.13 -18.79 -19.43
CA THR A 238 -24.05 -17.72 -19.83
C THR A 238 -25.39 -17.97 -19.15
N ILE A 239 -25.94 -16.93 -18.52
CA ILE A 239 -27.18 -16.97 -17.76
C ILE A 239 -28.02 -15.74 -18.10
N GLY A 240 -29.34 -15.92 -18.27
CA GLY A 240 -30.28 -14.81 -18.40
C GLY A 240 -30.39 -14.06 -17.07
N ALA A 241 -30.32 -12.73 -17.12
CA ALA A 241 -30.35 -11.89 -15.93
C ALA A 241 -31.41 -10.80 -16.09
N ASP A 242 -32.36 -10.78 -15.16
CA ASP A 242 -33.46 -9.82 -15.10
C ASP A 242 -33.43 -9.10 -13.75
N PHE A 243 -33.34 -7.77 -13.76
CA PHE A 243 -33.20 -6.96 -12.55
C PHE A 243 -33.82 -5.56 -12.72
N ALA A 244 -34.07 -4.91 -11.58
CA ALA A 244 -34.62 -3.55 -11.47
C ALA A 244 -34.06 -2.85 -10.23
N HIS A 245 -34.46 -1.61 -9.97
CA HIS A 245 -33.94 -0.82 -8.83
C HIS A 245 -34.07 -1.54 -7.48
N ASN A 246 -35.27 -2.05 -7.21
CA ASN A 246 -35.62 -2.74 -5.97
C ASN A 246 -35.62 -4.27 -6.10
N ARG A 247 -35.07 -4.80 -7.19
CA ARG A 247 -35.01 -6.24 -7.48
C ARG A 247 -33.65 -6.57 -8.11
N PRO A 248 -32.58 -6.68 -7.32
CA PRO A 248 -31.27 -7.08 -7.83
C PRO A 248 -31.33 -8.52 -8.34
N PHE A 249 -30.52 -8.82 -9.36
CA PHE A 249 -30.26 -10.18 -9.81
C PHE A 249 -29.00 -10.70 -9.14
N GLU A 250 -29.13 -11.78 -8.37
CA GLU A 250 -27.99 -12.43 -7.71
C GLU A 250 -27.71 -13.78 -8.36
N PHE A 251 -26.45 -14.03 -8.70
CA PHE A 251 -26.03 -15.31 -9.28
C PHE A 251 -24.70 -15.76 -8.69
N THR A 252 -24.61 -17.02 -8.26
CA THR A 252 -23.37 -17.63 -7.78
C THR A 252 -22.86 -18.63 -8.80
N PHE A 253 -21.73 -18.35 -9.44
CA PHE A 253 -21.06 -19.38 -10.26
C PHE A 253 -20.26 -20.31 -9.37
N LYS A 254 -20.11 -21.56 -9.82
CA LYS A 254 -19.30 -22.58 -9.15
C LYS A 254 -18.49 -23.32 -10.20
N THR A 255 -17.19 -23.46 -9.97
CA THR A 255 -16.28 -24.16 -10.87
C THR A 255 -15.18 -24.89 -10.10
N THR A 256 -14.42 -25.74 -10.78
CA THR A 256 -13.19 -26.34 -10.25
C THR A 256 -12.04 -25.92 -11.15
N LEU A 257 -11.05 -25.23 -10.58
CA LEU A 257 -9.86 -24.80 -11.31
C LEU A 257 -8.96 -26.01 -11.65
N PRO A 258 -8.32 -26.03 -12.84
CA PRO A 258 -7.41 -27.12 -13.21
C PRO A 258 -6.25 -27.30 -12.23
N GLU A 259 -5.61 -26.20 -11.83
CA GLU A 259 -4.52 -26.15 -10.86
C GLU A 259 -4.73 -25.01 -9.86
N SER A 260 -3.95 -24.99 -8.77
CA SER A 260 -3.88 -23.81 -7.90
C SER A 260 -2.91 -22.81 -8.53
N GLY A 261 -3.36 -21.57 -8.71
CA GLY A 261 -2.56 -20.55 -9.37
C GLY A 261 -3.40 -19.37 -9.85
N PRO A 262 -2.77 -18.49 -10.63
CA PRO A 262 -3.37 -17.26 -11.11
C PRO A 262 -4.44 -17.55 -12.16
N TYR A 263 -5.64 -17.04 -11.94
CA TYR A 263 -6.73 -17.03 -12.90
C TYR A 263 -7.45 -15.68 -12.85
N ARG A 264 -8.02 -15.26 -13.97
CA ARG A 264 -8.87 -14.07 -14.04
C ARG A 264 -10.31 -14.47 -14.32
N VAL A 265 -11.26 -13.82 -13.66
CA VAL A 265 -12.68 -13.92 -13.98
C VAL A 265 -13.10 -12.71 -14.78
N ASP A 266 -13.63 -12.92 -15.99
CA ASP A 266 -14.27 -11.88 -16.80
C ASP A 266 -15.79 -12.00 -16.63
N TYR A 267 -16.44 -10.89 -16.29
CA TYR A 267 -17.89 -10.74 -16.27
C TYR A 267 -18.32 -9.80 -17.39
N ASN A 268 -19.33 -10.19 -18.17
CA ASN A 268 -19.89 -9.38 -19.24
C ASN A 268 -21.41 -9.52 -19.28
N PHE A 269 -22.12 -8.50 -18.82
CA PHE A 269 -23.57 -8.39 -18.97
C PHE A 269 -23.92 -7.65 -20.26
N GLU A 270 -24.59 -8.32 -21.20
CA GLU A 270 -25.17 -7.72 -22.40
C GLU A 270 -26.66 -7.42 -22.19
N GLU A 271 -27.05 -6.14 -22.28
CA GLU A 271 -28.45 -5.72 -22.15
C GLU A 271 -29.26 -6.11 -23.40
N GLY A 272 -30.45 -6.65 -23.18
CA GLY A 272 -31.22 -7.37 -24.19
C GLY A 272 -31.68 -6.53 -25.38
N ARG A 273 -32.00 -5.24 -25.17
CA ARG A 273 -32.59 -4.34 -26.17
C ARG A 273 -31.54 -3.55 -26.94
N SER A 274 -30.69 -2.86 -26.21
CA SER A 274 -29.62 -2.00 -26.72
C SER A 274 -28.39 -2.77 -27.21
N LYS A 275 -28.21 -4.02 -26.75
CA LYS A 275 -27.01 -4.84 -26.96
C LYS A 275 -25.72 -4.25 -26.39
N LYS A 276 -25.83 -3.21 -25.56
CA LYS A 276 -24.68 -2.63 -24.86
C LYS A 276 -24.26 -3.51 -23.70
N THR A 277 -22.98 -3.46 -23.36
CA THR A 277 -22.37 -4.34 -22.38
C THR A 277 -21.82 -3.58 -21.17
N VAL A 278 -21.97 -4.16 -20.00
CA VAL A 278 -21.24 -3.78 -18.78
C VAL A 278 -20.29 -4.90 -18.42
N THR A 279 -19.00 -4.58 -18.29
CA THR A 279 -17.96 -5.57 -18.02
C THR A 279 -17.25 -5.28 -16.70
N ALA A 280 -16.82 -6.34 -16.01
CA ALA A 280 -15.84 -6.25 -14.93
C ALA A 280 -14.87 -7.42 -15.01
N SER A 281 -13.75 -7.31 -14.32
CA SER A 281 -12.79 -8.40 -14.20
C SER A 281 -12.10 -8.37 -12.84
N GLU A 282 -11.69 -9.54 -12.36
CA GLU A 282 -10.94 -9.67 -11.12
C GLU A 282 -10.06 -10.92 -11.15
N GLU A 283 -9.00 -10.91 -10.35
CA GLU A 283 -8.11 -12.06 -10.19
C GLU A 283 -8.59 -12.96 -9.06
N VAL A 284 -8.48 -14.27 -9.26
CA VAL A 284 -8.87 -15.29 -8.27
C VAL A 284 -7.73 -15.46 -7.26
N PRO A 285 -7.96 -15.23 -5.96
CA PRO A 285 -6.94 -15.47 -4.93
C PRO A 285 -6.50 -16.94 -4.89
N TYR A 286 -5.22 -17.16 -4.58
CA TYR A 286 -4.66 -18.51 -4.44
C TYR A 286 -3.51 -18.51 -3.43
N ILE A 287 -3.37 -19.60 -2.68
CA ILE A 287 -2.40 -19.70 -1.58
C ILE A 287 -1.19 -20.50 -2.05
N LEU A 288 -0.01 -19.86 -2.06
CA LEU A 288 1.26 -20.51 -2.32
C LEU A 288 1.88 -21.10 -1.07
N THR A 289 1.69 -20.45 0.08
CA THR A 289 2.25 -20.84 1.37
C THR A 289 1.66 -22.16 1.86
N PRO A 290 2.47 -23.22 2.02
CA PRO A 290 2.00 -24.47 2.61
C PRO A 290 1.59 -24.28 4.08
N ALA A 291 0.71 -25.16 4.56
CA ALA A 291 0.41 -25.20 5.99
C ALA A 291 1.67 -25.53 6.81
N ALA A 292 1.84 -24.86 7.95
CA ALA A 292 2.94 -25.15 8.87
C ALA A 292 2.88 -26.62 9.34
N PRO A 293 4.03 -27.28 9.52
CA PRO A 293 4.07 -28.66 9.98
C PRO A 293 3.48 -28.78 11.40
N ALA A 294 2.88 -29.93 11.70
CA ALA A 294 2.36 -30.21 13.04
C ALA A 294 3.48 -30.41 14.08
N THR A 295 4.68 -30.83 13.65
CA THR A 295 5.88 -30.88 14.50
C THR A 295 6.42 -29.48 14.76
N PRO A 296 7.04 -29.21 15.93
CA PRO A 296 7.54 -27.88 16.24
C PRO A 296 8.54 -27.38 15.20
N HIS A 297 8.46 -26.10 14.86
CA HIS A 297 9.42 -25.39 14.02
C HIS A 297 9.69 -24.01 14.61
N ILE A 298 10.96 -23.69 14.89
CA ILE A 298 11.33 -22.41 15.51
C ILE A 298 11.70 -21.42 14.41
N ASN A 299 10.91 -20.35 14.27
CA ASN A 299 11.03 -19.33 13.23
C ASN A 299 12.12 -18.29 13.56
N SER A 300 12.38 -17.42 12.59
CA SER A 300 13.33 -16.29 12.71
C SER A 300 12.84 -15.25 13.74
N PRO A 301 13.69 -14.34 14.24
CA PRO A 301 15.08 -14.04 13.83
C PRO A 301 16.15 -14.93 14.49
N GLU A 302 17.40 -14.82 14.03
CA GLU A 302 18.59 -15.49 14.62
C GLU A 302 19.36 -14.62 15.61
N VAL A 303 19.01 -13.34 15.70
CA VAL A 303 19.68 -12.34 16.52
C VAL A 303 18.64 -11.43 17.15
N TYR A 304 18.88 -11.01 18.39
CA TYR A 304 18.03 -10.05 19.08
C TYR A 304 18.90 -9.06 19.86
N GLY A 305 18.64 -7.76 19.71
CA GLY A 305 19.41 -6.70 20.36
C GLY A 305 18.67 -6.09 21.54
N VAL A 306 19.39 -5.77 22.61
CA VAL A 306 18.91 -5.05 23.79
C VAL A 306 20.01 -4.14 24.33
N ARG A 307 19.66 -2.97 24.87
CA ARG A 307 20.65 -2.11 25.54
C ARG A 307 20.89 -2.55 27.00
N PRO A 308 22.09 -2.33 27.55
CA PRO A 308 22.38 -2.60 28.94
C PRO A 308 21.39 -1.92 29.90
N GLY A 309 20.80 -2.70 30.81
CA GLY A 309 19.86 -2.22 31.83
C GLY A 309 18.42 -2.07 31.34
N ALA A 310 18.16 -2.11 30.04
CA ALA A 310 16.81 -2.03 29.49
C ALA A 310 16.01 -3.31 29.78
N ALA A 311 14.67 -3.16 29.83
CA ALA A 311 13.75 -4.28 29.94
C ALA A 311 13.86 -5.19 28.72
N PHE A 312 14.06 -6.49 28.96
CA PHE A 312 14.08 -7.52 27.95
C PHE A 312 12.70 -8.16 27.83
N LEU A 313 12.18 -8.27 26.61
CA LEU A 313 10.94 -8.98 26.29
C LEU A 313 11.07 -9.67 24.94
N TYR A 314 11.03 -11.00 24.92
CA TYR A 314 11.12 -11.79 23.70
C TYR A 314 10.28 -13.07 23.80
N LYS A 315 9.36 -13.27 22.88
CA LYS A 315 8.62 -14.52 22.72
C LYS A 315 9.34 -15.39 21.69
N ILE A 316 9.64 -16.65 22.02
CA ILE A 316 10.24 -17.60 21.07
C ILE A 316 9.20 -17.93 19.99
N PRO A 317 9.40 -17.53 18.72
CA PRO A 317 8.42 -17.76 17.66
C PRO A 317 8.54 -19.21 17.20
N ALA A 318 7.51 -20.01 17.48
CA ALA A 318 7.49 -21.41 17.09
C ALA A 318 6.10 -21.85 16.63
N THR A 319 6.03 -22.44 15.45
CA THR A 319 4.82 -23.10 14.93
C THR A 319 4.82 -24.58 15.29
N GLY A 320 3.64 -25.19 15.29
CA GLY A 320 3.43 -26.61 15.61
C GLY A 320 2.11 -26.83 16.34
N GLU A 321 1.70 -28.09 16.46
CA GLU A 321 0.49 -28.42 17.22
C GLU A 321 0.67 -28.10 18.71
N LYS A 322 -0.32 -27.42 19.30
CA LYS A 322 -0.37 -27.07 20.73
C LYS A 322 -0.95 -28.25 21.55
N PRO A 323 -0.64 -28.38 22.86
CA PRO A 323 0.26 -27.53 23.65
C PRO A 323 1.74 -27.76 23.33
N MET A 324 2.53 -26.71 23.47
CA MET A 324 3.99 -26.73 23.34
C MET A 324 4.65 -26.43 24.68
N THR A 325 5.89 -26.90 24.85
CA THR A 325 6.76 -26.56 25.99
C THR A 325 8.09 -26.02 25.50
N TYR A 326 8.62 -25.05 26.23
CA TYR A 326 9.80 -24.28 25.85
C TYR A 326 10.94 -24.47 26.85
N ALA A 327 12.16 -24.58 26.34
CA ALA A 327 13.39 -24.59 27.12
C ALA A 327 14.49 -23.77 26.42
N VAL A 328 15.37 -23.16 27.21
CA VAL A 328 16.51 -22.40 26.72
C VAL A 328 17.78 -22.87 27.44
N THR A 329 18.79 -23.28 26.68
CA THR A 329 20.14 -23.55 27.20
C THR A 329 21.04 -22.33 26.99
N GLY A 330 21.83 -21.98 27.99
CA GLY A 330 22.74 -20.82 27.94
C GLY A 330 22.07 -19.47 28.18
N LEU A 331 20.85 -19.44 28.73
CA LEU A 331 20.15 -18.20 29.05
C LEU A 331 20.98 -17.37 30.06
N PRO A 332 21.36 -16.13 29.73
CA PRO A 332 22.21 -15.32 30.60
C PRO A 332 21.50 -14.96 31.92
N ALA A 333 22.29 -14.85 32.99
CA ALA A 333 21.79 -14.42 34.29
C ALA A 333 21.12 -13.03 34.17
N GLY A 334 19.96 -12.88 34.79
CA GLY A 334 19.10 -11.69 34.67
C GLY A 334 17.90 -11.89 33.76
N LEU A 335 17.89 -12.93 32.92
CA LEU A 335 16.73 -13.33 32.11
C LEU A 335 16.06 -14.60 32.67
N THR A 336 14.74 -14.67 32.51
CA THR A 336 13.90 -15.82 32.90
C THR A 336 13.01 -16.24 31.74
N LEU A 337 12.83 -17.55 31.56
CA LEU A 337 11.89 -18.13 30.59
C LEU A 337 10.64 -18.65 31.30
N ASP A 338 9.47 -18.23 30.83
CA ASP A 338 8.23 -18.95 31.04
C ASP A 338 8.17 -20.16 30.07
N LYS A 339 8.16 -21.38 30.65
CA LYS A 339 8.25 -22.63 29.90
C LYS A 339 6.95 -23.01 29.19
N GLN A 340 5.83 -22.40 29.56
CA GLN A 340 4.51 -22.65 28.98
C GLN A 340 4.23 -21.72 27.82
N THR A 341 4.61 -20.44 27.96
CA THR A 341 4.33 -19.40 26.96
C THR A 341 5.48 -19.16 25.98
N GLY A 342 6.71 -19.56 26.34
CA GLY A 342 7.90 -19.28 25.55
C GLY A 342 8.38 -17.83 25.65
N ILE A 343 7.86 -17.06 26.61
CA ILE A 343 8.21 -15.65 26.83
C ILE A 343 9.45 -15.58 27.73
N ILE A 344 10.43 -14.81 27.29
CA ILE A 344 11.65 -14.48 28.03
C ILE A 344 11.56 -13.02 28.47
N THR A 345 11.72 -12.79 29.77
CA THR A 345 11.73 -11.44 30.37
C THR A 345 12.95 -11.25 31.29
N GLY A 346 13.26 -10.00 31.62
CA GLY A 346 14.30 -9.65 32.60
C GLY A 346 15.10 -8.43 32.20
N THR A 347 16.36 -8.35 32.64
CA THR A 347 17.30 -7.29 32.25
C THR A 347 18.72 -7.85 32.12
N LEU A 348 19.53 -7.24 31.26
CA LEU A 348 20.95 -7.56 31.11
C LEU A 348 21.77 -6.29 31.33
N SER A 349 22.66 -6.28 32.32
CA SER A 349 23.54 -5.13 32.59
C SER A 349 24.89 -5.22 31.89
N LYS A 350 25.37 -6.43 31.61
CA LYS A 350 26.69 -6.65 31.00
C LYS A 350 26.58 -6.73 29.48
N LYS A 351 27.30 -5.84 28.78
CA LYS A 351 27.47 -5.91 27.33
C LYS A 351 28.10 -7.24 26.91
N GLY A 352 27.64 -7.81 25.81
CA GLY A 352 28.17 -9.06 25.27
C GLY A 352 27.21 -9.77 24.31
N ASN A 353 27.75 -10.79 23.65
CA ASN A 353 27.00 -11.71 22.80
C ASN A 353 26.73 -13.00 23.58
N TYR A 354 25.46 -13.33 23.76
CA TYR A 354 25.00 -14.48 24.51
C TYR A 354 24.32 -15.47 23.55
N PRO A 355 25.06 -16.45 23.02
CA PRO A 355 24.46 -17.51 22.22
C PRO A 355 23.58 -18.38 23.13
N VAL A 356 22.31 -18.50 22.76
CA VAL A 356 21.32 -19.34 23.45
C VAL A 356 20.80 -20.41 22.49
N GLN A 357 20.42 -21.57 23.02
CA GLN A 357 19.78 -22.62 22.25
C GLN A 357 18.35 -22.82 22.76
N PHE A 358 17.38 -22.52 21.89
CA PHE A 358 15.99 -22.80 22.11
C PHE A 358 15.69 -24.26 21.82
N THR A 359 14.82 -24.86 22.62
CA THR A 359 14.22 -26.17 22.39
C THR A 359 12.72 -26.06 22.60
N VAL A 360 11.95 -26.41 21.58
CA VAL A 360 10.48 -26.44 21.63
C VAL A 360 10.01 -27.87 21.40
N LYS A 361 9.03 -28.31 22.17
CA LYS A 361 8.51 -29.69 22.14
C LYS A 361 6.98 -29.70 22.13
N ASN A 362 6.41 -30.62 21.37
CA ASN A 362 5.01 -31.03 21.50
C ASN A 362 4.92 -32.57 21.47
N LYS A 363 3.71 -33.12 21.40
CA LYS A 363 3.49 -34.58 21.38
C LYS A 363 4.09 -35.29 20.15
N LEU A 364 4.38 -34.57 19.07
CA LEU A 364 4.84 -35.11 17.79
C LEU A 364 6.36 -35.02 17.61
N GLY A 365 7.05 -34.18 18.38
CA GLY A 365 8.50 -34.06 18.26
C GLY A 365 9.10 -32.84 18.97
N SER A 366 10.31 -32.50 18.55
CA SER A 366 11.07 -31.37 19.08
C SER A 366 11.83 -30.65 17.99
N ALA A 367 11.98 -29.34 18.11
CA ALA A 367 12.91 -28.54 17.33
C ALA A 367 13.89 -27.81 18.24
N THR A 368 15.10 -27.59 17.71
CA THR A 368 16.12 -26.76 18.36
C THR A 368 16.65 -25.72 17.39
N ARG A 369 16.86 -24.50 17.87
CA ARG A 369 17.45 -23.42 17.07
C ARG A 369 18.32 -22.53 17.96
N ARG A 370 19.41 -22.01 17.41
CA ARG A 370 20.26 -21.03 18.10
C ARG A 370 19.79 -19.62 17.79
N LEU A 371 19.85 -18.76 18.79
CA LEU A 371 19.72 -17.31 18.67
C LEU A 371 20.88 -16.65 19.43
N THR A 372 21.36 -15.50 18.96
CA THR A 372 22.31 -14.68 19.72
C THR A 372 21.61 -13.47 20.31
N ILE A 373 21.58 -13.38 21.64
CA ILE A 373 21.15 -12.16 22.33
C ILE A 373 22.37 -11.22 22.39
N VAL A 374 22.24 -10.04 21.82
CA VAL A 374 23.29 -9.01 21.80
C VAL A 374 22.90 -7.92 22.80
N CYS A 375 23.55 -7.91 23.96
CA CYS A 375 23.47 -6.78 24.88
C CYS A 375 24.52 -5.76 24.48
N GLY A 376 24.12 -4.64 23.88
CA GLY A 376 25.03 -3.69 23.27
C GLY A 376 24.41 -2.33 23.00
N ASP A 377 25.05 -1.52 22.16
CA ASP A 377 24.59 -0.14 21.91
C ASP A 377 23.44 -0.05 20.90
N LYS A 378 23.10 -1.16 20.24
CA LYS A 378 22.04 -1.23 19.23
C LYS A 378 20.91 -2.16 19.66
N MET A 379 19.68 -1.75 19.37
CA MET A 379 18.47 -2.57 19.36
C MET A 379 18.00 -2.80 17.91
N ALA A 380 16.86 -3.48 17.73
CA ALA A 380 16.25 -3.73 16.40
C ALA A 380 17.27 -4.30 15.39
N LEU A 381 17.97 -5.37 15.75
CA LEU A 381 19.02 -5.95 14.89
C LEU A 381 18.49 -6.63 13.62
N THR A 382 17.18 -6.83 13.53
CA THR A 382 16.42 -7.19 12.33
C THR A 382 15.23 -6.23 12.18
N PRO A 383 14.64 -6.09 10.98
CA PRO A 383 13.49 -5.21 10.78
C PRO A 383 12.33 -5.56 11.70
N ALA A 384 11.51 -4.56 12.06
CA ALA A 384 10.35 -4.80 12.91
C ALA A 384 9.27 -5.58 12.14
N LEU A 385 8.77 -6.67 12.74
CA LEU A 385 7.55 -7.35 12.32
C LEU A 385 6.42 -6.92 13.24
N GLY A 386 5.43 -6.20 12.72
CA GLY A 386 4.37 -5.62 13.52
C GLY A 386 3.09 -5.33 12.77
N TRP A 387 2.23 -4.58 13.44
CA TRP A 387 0.96 -4.08 12.95
C TRP A 387 0.80 -2.61 13.39
N ASN A 388 0.13 -1.81 12.58
CA ASN A 388 -0.20 -0.42 12.89
C ASN A 388 -1.72 -0.20 12.69
N SER A 389 -2.33 0.55 13.60
CA SER A 389 -3.79 0.75 13.63
C SER A 389 -4.37 1.66 12.54
N TRP A 390 -3.55 2.44 11.82
CA TRP A 390 -4.02 3.51 10.95
C TRP A 390 -4.88 3.00 9.78
N ASN A 391 -4.35 2.05 9.00
CA ASN A 391 -4.96 1.52 7.77
C ASN A 391 -6.17 0.61 7.98
N CYS A 392 -6.66 0.46 9.22
CA CYS A 392 -7.96 -0.13 9.47
C CYS A 392 -8.83 0.72 10.40
N TRP A 393 -8.25 1.43 11.36
CA TRP A 393 -9.04 2.15 12.37
C TRP A 393 -8.97 3.68 12.26
N ALA A 394 -7.93 4.25 11.67
CA ALA A 394 -7.69 5.69 11.70
C ALA A 394 -7.92 6.26 13.12
N LEU A 395 -8.59 7.41 13.23
CA LEU A 395 -8.97 8.06 14.48
C LEU A 395 -9.97 7.27 15.34
N SER A 396 -10.55 6.18 14.83
CA SER A 396 -11.46 5.32 15.60
C SER A 396 -10.75 4.27 16.46
N VAL A 397 -9.42 4.28 16.51
CA VAL A 397 -8.62 3.39 17.37
C VAL A 397 -9.00 3.56 18.86
N SER A 398 -9.00 2.45 19.61
CA SER A 398 -9.35 2.39 21.03
C SER A 398 -8.59 1.27 21.75
N ASP A 399 -8.53 1.33 23.08
CA ASP A 399 -7.96 0.27 23.93
C ASP A 399 -8.51 -1.13 23.58
N GLU A 400 -9.83 -1.25 23.40
CA GLU A 400 -10.49 -2.51 23.06
C GLU A 400 -10.03 -3.06 21.70
N LYS A 401 -9.92 -2.20 20.69
CA LYS A 401 -9.42 -2.59 19.36
C LYS A 401 -7.96 -3.01 19.40
N ILE A 402 -7.12 -2.33 20.19
CA ILE A 402 -5.72 -2.72 20.37
C ILE A 402 -5.61 -4.09 21.05
N LYS A 403 -6.42 -4.36 22.08
CA LYS A 403 -6.48 -5.68 22.73
C LYS A 403 -6.96 -6.77 21.77
N ALA A 404 -7.97 -6.49 20.96
CA ALA A 404 -8.45 -7.41 19.92
C ALA A 404 -7.36 -7.72 18.87
N SER A 405 -6.66 -6.69 18.38
CA SER A 405 -5.52 -6.85 17.47
C SER A 405 -4.38 -7.65 18.11
N ALA A 406 -4.05 -7.40 19.38
CA ALA A 406 -3.02 -8.14 20.10
C ALA A 406 -3.39 -9.63 20.26
N ALA A 407 -4.66 -9.93 20.56
CA ALA A 407 -5.15 -11.31 20.63
C ALA A 407 -5.10 -12.00 19.25
N ALA A 408 -5.51 -11.30 18.18
CA ALA A 408 -5.42 -11.80 16.81
C ALA A 408 -3.96 -12.11 16.44
N MET A 409 -3.03 -11.19 16.72
CA MET A 409 -1.59 -11.36 16.52
C MET A 409 -1.07 -12.62 17.22
N VAL A 410 -1.38 -12.83 18.50
CA VAL A 410 -0.95 -14.04 19.24
C VAL A 410 -1.51 -15.32 18.63
N SER A 411 -2.77 -15.30 18.21
CA SER A 411 -3.44 -16.49 17.69
C SER A 411 -3.01 -16.88 16.28
N LEU A 412 -2.63 -15.90 15.44
CA LEU A 412 -2.39 -16.10 14.01
C LEU A 412 -0.93 -15.94 13.59
N LEU A 413 -0.19 -15.02 14.21
CA LEU A 413 1.04 -14.46 13.63
C LEU A 413 2.26 -14.51 14.55
N ALA A 414 2.10 -14.40 15.88
CA ALA A 414 3.23 -14.30 16.81
C ALA A 414 4.18 -15.51 16.75
N ASP A 415 3.65 -16.69 16.41
CA ASP A 415 4.43 -17.91 16.24
C ASP A 415 5.38 -17.84 15.02
N TYR A 416 5.22 -16.84 14.13
CA TYR A 416 6.09 -16.52 12.99
C TYR A 416 7.02 -15.31 13.21
N GLY A 417 7.00 -14.70 14.39
CA GLY A 417 7.91 -13.60 14.76
C GLY A 417 7.30 -12.20 14.81
N TRP A 418 6.04 -12.04 14.39
CA TRP A 418 5.31 -10.78 14.50
C TRP A 418 5.12 -10.40 15.97
N SER A 419 5.54 -9.19 16.35
CA SER A 419 5.67 -8.83 17.77
C SER A 419 5.30 -7.41 18.15
N TYR A 420 5.18 -6.46 17.21
CA TYR A 420 4.80 -5.08 17.54
C TYR A 420 3.31 -4.79 17.26
N ILE A 421 2.63 -4.17 18.22
CA ILE A 421 1.27 -3.62 18.09
C ILE A 421 1.36 -2.11 18.26
N ASN A 422 1.30 -1.36 17.17
CA ASN A 422 1.50 0.08 17.19
C ASN A 422 0.16 0.83 17.17
N ILE A 423 -0.02 1.71 18.16
CA ILE A 423 -1.11 2.69 18.21
C ILE A 423 -0.69 3.90 17.37
N ASP A 424 -1.50 4.25 16.38
CA ASP A 424 -1.33 5.46 15.56
C ASP A 424 -2.17 6.63 16.10
N ASP A 425 -2.33 7.70 15.33
CA ASP A 425 -2.96 8.97 15.76
C ASP A 425 -4.39 8.82 16.33
N GLY A 426 -4.77 9.75 17.21
CA GLY A 426 -6.10 9.84 17.81
C GLY A 426 -6.25 9.16 19.18
N TRP A 427 -5.16 8.86 19.87
CA TRP A 427 -5.17 8.33 21.25
C TRP A 427 -5.08 9.44 22.31
N GLU A 428 -4.62 10.62 21.91
CA GLU A 428 -4.32 11.77 22.75
C GLU A 428 -5.60 12.45 23.24
N ALA A 429 -5.56 13.00 24.45
CA ALA A 429 -6.58 13.92 24.94
C ALA A 429 -6.55 15.25 24.18
N GLU A 430 -7.62 16.04 24.29
CA GLU A 430 -7.71 17.37 23.68
C GLU A 430 -6.67 18.35 24.26
N LYS A 431 -6.36 18.19 25.56
CA LYS A 431 -5.48 19.06 26.34
C LYS A 431 -4.54 18.24 27.21
N ARG A 432 -3.34 18.76 27.44
CA ARG A 432 -2.40 18.27 28.45
C ARG A 432 -3.02 18.48 29.85
N ASP A 433 -2.55 17.72 30.83
CA ASP A 433 -2.97 17.94 32.22
C ASP A 433 -2.37 19.25 32.80
N ASP A 434 -2.74 19.58 34.04
CA ASP A 434 -2.29 20.81 34.72
C ASP A 434 -0.76 20.87 34.94
N LYS A 435 -0.04 19.75 34.76
CA LYS A 435 1.42 19.66 34.85
C LYS A 435 2.09 19.69 33.47
N GLY A 436 1.30 19.83 32.40
CA GLY A 436 1.78 19.76 31.02
C GLY A 436 2.04 18.34 30.51
N GLU A 437 1.65 17.29 31.23
CA GLU A 437 1.81 15.91 30.76
C GLU A 437 0.83 15.60 29.64
N ILE A 438 1.32 14.89 28.62
CA ILE A 438 0.44 14.27 27.64
C ILE A 438 -0.34 13.14 28.30
N VAL A 439 -1.66 13.14 28.09
CA VAL A 439 -2.58 12.14 28.65
C VAL A 439 -3.45 11.55 27.54
N PRO A 440 -3.88 10.28 27.68
CA PRO A 440 -4.77 9.67 26.71
C PRO A 440 -6.20 10.23 26.81
N ASN A 441 -6.97 10.10 25.73
CA ASN A 441 -8.41 10.37 25.73
C ASN A 441 -9.21 9.21 26.35
N ASN A 442 -10.54 9.39 26.42
CA ASN A 442 -11.46 8.42 27.02
C ASN A 442 -11.50 7.04 26.33
N LYS A 443 -11.01 6.90 25.09
CA LYS A 443 -10.90 5.59 24.40
C LYS A 443 -9.75 4.75 24.96
N PHE A 444 -8.84 5.36 25.72
CA PHE A 444 -7.65 4.75 26.32
C PHE A 444 -7.59 5.10 27.82
N PRO A 445 -8.50 4.53 28.64
CA PRO A 445 -8.67 4.94 30.04
C PRO A 445 -7.44 4.68 30.92
N ASP A 446 -6.61 3.70 30.56
CA ASP A 446 -5.35 3.40 31.25
C ASP A 446 -4.30 2.86 30.27
N MET A 447 -3.45 3.75 29.77
CA MET A 447 -2.40 3.39 28.81
C MET A 447 -1.36 2.43 29.39
N LYS A 448 -1.07 2.52 30.70
CA LYS A 448 -0.11 1.61 31.34
C LYS A 448 -0.69 0.20 31.42
N ALA A 449 -1.95 0.06 31.85
CA ALA A 449 -2.60 -1.25 31.90
C ALA A 449 -2.73 -1.89 30.51
N LEU A 450 -2.93 -1.08 29.46
CA LEU A 450 -2.89 -1.56 28.08
C LEU A 450 -1.51 -2.09 27.69
N CYS A 451 -0.44 -1.34 28.01
CA CYS A 451 0.94 -1.80 27.77
C CYS A 451 1.25 -3.10 28.51
N ASP A 452 0.91 -3.17 29.81
CA ASP A 452 1.12 -4.36 30.64
C ASP A 452 0.36 -5.58 30.06
N HIS A 453 -0.86 -5.37 29.54
CA HIS A 453 -1.64 -6.42 28.88
C HIS A 453 -0.94 -6.94 27.61
N VAL A 454 -0.47 -6.05 26.73
CA VAL A 454 0.25 -6.42 25.50
C VAL A 454 1.58 -7.12 25.82
N HIS A 455 2.32 -6.65 26.82
CA HIS A 455 3.56 -7.31 27.28
C HIS A 455 3.30 -8.70 27.86
N GLY A 456 2.19 -8.89 28.59
CA GLY A 456 1.77 -10.19 29.12
C GLY A 456 1.51 -11.25 28.03
N LEU A 457 1.24 -10.81 26.80
CA LEU A 457 1.09 -11.66 25.61
C LEU A 457 2.44 -11.99 24.93
N GLY A 458 3.54 -11.40 25.40
CA GLY A 458 4.87 -11.49 24.79
C GLY A 458 5.08 -10.55 23.61
N LEU A 459 4.14 -9.60 23.40
CA LEU A 459 4.18 -8.60 22.33
C LEU A 459 4.73 -7.28 22.87
N LYS A 460 5.14 -6.40 21.95
CA LYS A 460 5.60 -5.02 22.19
C LYS A 460 4.53 -4.05 21.73
N ILE A 461 4.46 -2.89 22.37
CA ILE A 461 3.47 -1.87 22.05
C ILE A 461 4.13 -0.56 21.60
N GLY A 462 3.61 0.01 20.52
CA GLY A 462 4.06 1.29 20.00
C GLY A 462 3.05 2.41 20.18
N ILE A 463 3.54 3.64 20.16
CA ILE A 463 2.75 4.87 20.18
C ILE A 463 3.17 5.80 19.05
N TYR A 464 2.35 6.82 18.83
CA TYR A 464 2.52 7.84 17.81
C TYR A 464 2.57 9.24 18.42
N SER A 465 3.38 10.12 17.85
CA SER A 465 3.34 11.56 18.09
C SER A 465 3.93 12.32 16.90
N SER A 466 3.94 13.65 16.97
CA SER A 466 4.48 14.57 15.98
C SER A 466 5.35 15.64 16.68
N PRO A 467 6.41 16.14 16.03
CA PRO A 467 7.24 17.22 16.56
C PRO A 467 6.60 18.59 16.50
N GLY A 468 5.46 18.74 15.81
CA GLY A 468 4.68 19.97 15.80
C GLY A 468 3.73 20.08 17.02
N PRO A 469 3.13 21.25 17.26
CA PRO A 469 2.09 21.39 18.29
C PRO A 469 0.91 20.42 18.11
N ARG A 470 0.64 20.02 16.86
CA ARG A 470 -0.41 19.08 16.50
C ARG A 470 0.11 17.90 15.66
N THR A 471 -0.55 16.77 15.81
CA THR A 471 -0.40 15.61 14.92
C THR A 471 -1.10 15.86 13.58
N CYS A 472 -0.98 14.93 12.63
CA CYS A 472 -1.63 15.02 11.33
C CYS A 472 -3.17 15.02 11.47
N GLY A 473 -3.71 14.23 12.39
CA GLY A 473 -5.12 14.20 12.76
C GLY A 473 -5.57 15.36 13.64
N GLY A 474 -4.71 16.34 13.94
CA GLY A 474 -5.05 17.53 14.73
C GLY A 474 -5.04 17.32 16.25
N TYR A 475 -4.47 16.21 16.74
CA TYR A 475 -4.32 15.91 18.17
C TYR A 475 -3.05 16.54 18.75
N LEU A 476 -2.81 16.43 20.05
CA LEU A 476 -1.63 17.02 20.69
C LEU A 476 -0.33 16.37 20.18
N GLY A 477 0.60 17.17 19.69
CA GLY A 477 1.97 16.72 19.43
C GLY A 477 2.92 16.99 20.62
N SER A 478 4.19 16.64 20.44
CA SER A 478 5.23 16.69 21.47
C SER A 478 6.12 17.94 21.42
N TYR A 479 5.81 18.92 20.56
CA TYR A 479 6.58 20.16 20.45
C TYR A 479 6.78 20.84 21.82
N GLN A 480 8.04 21.09 22.19
CA GLN A 480 8.45 21.70 23.48
C GLN A 480 8.18 20.85 24.73
N HIS A 481 7.72 19.61 24.56
CA HIS A 481 7.45 18.66 25.64
C HIS A 481 8.18 17.32 25.43
N GLU A 482 9.18 17.26 24.56
CA GLU A 482 9.80 16.02 24.09
C GLU A 482 10.35 15.17 25.26
N GLU A 483 11.04 15.80 26.22
CA GLU A 483 11.58 15.13 27.41
C GLU A 483 10.48 14.62 28.35
N GLN A 484 9.43 15.41 28.54
CA GLN A 484 8.30 15.05 29.39
C GLN A 484 7.51 13.88 28.78
N ASP A 485 7.22 13.96 27.49
CA ASP A 485 6.45 12.96 26.76
C ASP A 485 7.23 11.64 26.66
N ALA A 486 8.54 11.68 26.34
CA ALA A 486 9.39 10.48 26.34
C ALA A 486 9.41 9.79 27.72
N ALA A 487 9.49 10.56 28.80
CA ALA A 487 9.41 10.01 30.16
C ALA A 487 8.02 9.39 30.44
N THR A 488 6.93 10.01 29.99
CA THR A 488 5.58 9.46 30.09
C THR A 488 5.44 8.14 29.32
N TYR A 489 5.90 8.09 28.07
CA TYR A 489 5.88 6.87 27.25
C TYR A 489 6.64 5.72 27.94
N ALA A 490 7.81 6.01 28.50
CA ALA A 490 8.59 5.03 29.24
C ALA A 490 7.89 4.54 30.51
N ARG A 491 7.20 5.43 31.25
CA ARG A 491 6.41 5.05 32.44
C ARG A 491 5.21 4.16 32.09
N TRP A 492 4.56 4.39 30.96
CA TRP A 492 3.50 3.51 30.47
C TRP A 492 4.04 2.16 30.01
N GLY A 493 5.26 2.13 29.47
CA GLY A 493 5.89 0.91 28.99
C GLY A 493 5.94 0.80 27.46
N ILE A 494 5.85 1.91 26.74
CA ILE A 494 5.97 1.92 25.28
C ILE A 494 7.33 1.38 24.82
N ASP A 495 7.35 0.65 23.71
CA ASP A 495 8.53 -0.01 23.11
C ASP A 495 8.89 0.54 21.71
N TYR A 496 8.01 1.37 21.13
CA TYR A 496 8.15 1.91 19.78
C TYR A 496 7.51 3.29 19.72
N LEU A 497 8.19 4.25 19.09
CA LEU A 497 7.64 5.58 18.78
C LEU A 497 7.72 5.84 17.28
N LYS A 498 6.55 6.00 16.63
CA LYS A 498 6.44 6.65 15.31
C LYS A 498 6.37 8.16 15.56
N TYR A 499 7.28 8.91 14.95
CA TYR A 499 7.38 10.36 15.14
C TYR A 499 7.27 11.09 13.80
N ASP A 500 6.15 11.76 13.60
CA ASP A 500 5.71 12.30 12.31
C ASP A 500 6.38 13.64 11.94
N TRP A 501 5.84 14.37 10.96
CA TRP A 501 6.25 15.75 10.63
C TRP A 501 5.09 16.75 10.75
N CYS A 502 3.95 16.48 10.09
CA CYS A 502 2.66 17.18 10.22
C CYS A 502 2.76 18.70 10.50
N SER A 503 2.23 19.18 11.64
CA SER A 503 2.16 20.60 11.96
C SER A 503 3.52 21.25 12.26
N TYR A 504 4.62 20.49 12.30
CA TYR A 504 5.95 21.08 12.40
C TYR A 504 6.32 21.87 11.14
N GLY A 505 5.68 21.59 9.99
CA GLY A 505 5.75 22.45 8.81
C GLY A 505 5.29 23.89 9.07
N GLN A 506 4.46 24.14 10.08
CA GLN A 506 4.05 25.50 10.48
C GLN A 506 5.08 26.18 11.39
N ILE A 507 5.95 25.40 12.03
CA ILE A 507 7.07 25.89 12.84
C ILE A 507 8.27 26.19 11.93
N ALA A 508 8.54 25.31 10.97
CA ALA A 508 9.61 25.45 9.99
C ALA A 508 9.00 25.46 8.57
N LEU A 509 8.57 26.65 8.13
CA LEU A 509 7.84 26.86 6.86
C LEU A 509 8.65 26.47 5.59
N LYS A 510 9.97 26.63 5.64
CA LYS A 510 10.90 26.26 4.55
C LYS A 510 12.15 25.65 5.17
N PRO A 511 12.05 24.43 5.70
CA PRO A 511 13.08 23.87 6.56
C PRO A 511 14.36 23.62 5.75
N THR A 512 15.50 24.08 6.26
CA THR A 512 16.80 23.56 5.86
C THR A 512 16.98 22.13 6.38
N LEU A 513 18.04 21.43 5.96
CA LEU A 513 18.34 20.10 6.52
C LEU A 513 18.49 20.14 8.05
N ASP A 514 19.10 21.18 8.60
CA ASP A 514 19.27 21.31 10.05
C ASP A 514 17.91 21.52 10.75
N ASP A 515 16.99 22.28 10.14
CA ASP A 515 15.63 22.43 10.63
C ASP A 515 14.85 21.11 10.60
N MET A 516 15.08 20.27 9.57
CA MET A 516 14.51 18.92 9.46
C MET A 516 15.05 17.98 10.53
N LYS A 517 16.37 18.01 10.80
CA LYS A 517 17.02 17.12 11.78
C LYS A 517 16.68 17.48 13.22
N LYS A 518 16.58 18.78 13.53
CA LYS A 518 16.42 19.31 14.88
C LYS A 518 15.36 18.60 15.73
N PRO A 519 14.09 18.48 15.31
CA PRO A 519 13.06 17.87 16.16
C PRO A 519 13.33 16.39 16.46
N TYR A 520 13.91 15.67 15.50
CA TYR A 520 14.25 14.26 15.68
C TYR A 520 15.44 14.06 16.62
N ILE A 521 16.43 14.97 16.57
CA ILE A 521 17.54 14.99 17.53
C ILE A 521 17.02 15.24 18.95
N LEU A 522 16.11 16.20 19.14
CA LEU A 522 15.56 16.53 20.45
C LEU A 522 14.82 15.32 21.07
N MET A 523 13.93 14.70 20.30
CA MET A 523 13.20 13.52 20.78
C MET A 523 14.12 12.31 20.99
N ARG A 524 15.14 12.07 20.15
CA ARG A 524 16.15 11.04 20.43
C ARG A 524 16.83 11.25 21.78
N GLN A 525 17.29 12.48 22.04
CA GLN A 525 17.95 12.82 23.31
C GLN A 525 17.03 12.62 24.51
N ALA A 526 15.73 12.93 24.36
CA ALA A 526 14.72 12.65 25.36
C ALA A 526 14.56 11.14 25.62
N LEU A 527 14.44 10.32 24.56
CA LEU A 527 14.32 8.87 24.67
C LEU A 527 15.53 8.22 25.35
N ASP A 528 16.74 8.74 25.13
CA ASP A 528 17.96 8.20 25.75
C ASP A 528 18.01 8.38 27.27
N LYS A 529 17.31 9.38 27.81
CA LYS A 529 17.21 9.61 29.26
C LYS A 529 16.26 8.65 29.97
N THR A 530 15.41 7.92 29.24
CA THR A 530 14.35 7.09 29.83
C THR A 530 14.86 5.76 30.40
N GLY A 531 16.01 5.26 29.94
CA GLY A 531 16.52 3.93 30.29
C GLY A 531 15.72 2.75 29.72
N ARG A 532 14.70 2.99 28.89
CA ARG A 532 13.91 1.95 28.21
C ARG A 532 14.30 1.84 26.74
N ASP A 533 14.26 0.64 26.18
CA ASP A 533 14.42 0.44 24.74
C ASP A 533 13.12 0.80 24.00
N ILE A 534 13.11 1.99 23.42
CA ILE A 534 12.04 2.49 22.56
C ILE A 534 12.61 2.59 21.14
N LEU A 535 12.09 1.76 20.22
CA LEU A 535 12.43 1.81 18.80
C LEU A 535 11.97 3.16 18.25
N TYR A 536 12.89 3.91 17.65
CA TYR A 536 12.60 5.25 17.15
C TYR A 536 12.42 5.28 15.63
N SER A 537 11.20 5.53 15.18
CA SER A 537 10.78 5.51 13.77
C SER A 537 10.43 6.90 13.28
N LEU A 538 11.23 7.44 12.36
CA LEU A 538 11.04 8.76 11.76
C LEU A 538 9.99 8.71 10.66
N CYS A 539 9.08 9.67 10.63
CA CYS A 539 8.02 9.79 9.63
C CYS A 539 7.97 11.23 9.06
N GLN A 540 9.03 11.61 8.32
CA GLN A 540 9.13 12.88 7.57
C GLN A 540 9.12 12.64 6.04
N TYR A 541 8.61 11.50 5.61
CA TYR A 541 8.32 11.23 4.19
C TYR A 541 9.53 11.27 3.22
N GLY A 542 10.73 11.03 3.72
CA GLY A 542 11.97 11.02 2.90
C GLY A 542 12.65 12.38 2.70
N MET A 543 12.11 13.46 3.27
CA MET A 543 12.68 14.80 3.24
C MET A 543 14.17 14.86 3.65
N GLY A 544 14.93 15.68 2.93
CA GLY A 544 16.35 15.88 3.22
C GLY A 544 17.22 14.62 3.08
N ASP A 545 16.80 13.64 2.28
CA ASP A 545 17.46 12.33 2.13
C ASP A 545 17.70 11.65 3.49
N VAL A 546 16.63 11.49 4.29
CA VAL A 546 16.70 10.98 5.68
C VAL A 546 17.60 9.78 5.91
N TRP A 547 17.72 8.89 4.93
CA TRP A 547 18.59 7.72 5.01
C TRP A 547 20.06 8.08 5.26
N LYS A 548 20.51 9.28 4.86
CA LYS A 548 21.87 9.77 5.10
C LYS A 548 22.14 10.17 6.56
N TRP A 549 21.12 10.53 7.33
CA TRP A 549 21.30 11.13 8.66
C TRP A 549 20.47 10.49 9.77
N GLY A 550 19.40 9.75 9.47
CA GLY A 550 18.53 9.11 10.47
C GLY A 550 19.32 8.17 11.37
N GLY A 551 20.19 7.35 10.78
CA GLY A 551 21.08 6.46 11.54
C GLY A 551 22.13 7.22 12.37
N GLU A 552 22.64 8.35 11.88
CA GLU A 552 23.63 9.18 12.60
C GLU A 552 23.06 9.75 13.89
N ILE A 553 21.76 10.07 13.90
CA ILE A 553 21.06 10.58 15.08
C ILE A 553 20.45 9.47 15.95
N GLY A 554 20.77 8.20 15.70
CA GLY A 554 20.29 7.09 16.54
C GLY A 554 18.82 6.71 16.35
N ALA A 555 18.22 7.00 15.19
CA ALA A 555 16.94 6.42 14.79
C ALA A 555 17.12 4.96 14.33
N ASN A 556 16.05 4.16 14.48
CA ASN A 556 16.03 2.76 14.08
C ASN A 556 15.41 2.54 12.71
N SER A 557 14.44 3.36 12.33
CA SER A 557 13.83 3.36 11.01
C SER A 557 13.44 4.76 10.57
N TRP A 558 13.24 4.94 9.27
CA TRP A 558 12.79 6.21 8.70
C TRP A 558 11.99 5.99 7.42
N ARG A 559 10.84 6.67 7.32
CA ARG A 559 10.02 6.74 6.11
C ARG A 559 10.84 7.32 4.96
N THR A 560 10.86 6.62 3.84
CA THR A 560 11.63 7.00 2.64
C THR A 560 10.80 7.75 1.60
N THR A 561 9.48 7.72 1.73
CA THR A 561 8.51 8.27 0.78
C THR A 561 7.29 8.84 1.51
N GLY A 562 6.40 9.51 0.76
CA GLY A 562 5.01 9.76 1.18
C GLY A 562 4.24 8.47 1.44
N ASP A 563 3.00 8.60 1.90
CA ASP A 563 2.19 7.48 2.37
C ASP A 563 1.80 6.52 1.25
N ILE A 564 1.85 5.23 1.55
CA ILE A 564 1.37 4.18 0.65
C ILE A 564 -0.16 4.17 0.61
N THR A 565 -0.71 3.97 -0.57
CA THR A 565 -2.13 3.64 -0.78
C THR A 565 -2.23 2.24 -1.35
N ASP A 566 -3.38 1.58 -1.20
CA ASP A 566 -3.58 0.19 -1.61
C ASP A 566 -3.74 -0.01 -3.13
N THR A 567 -3.00 0.77 -3.91
CA THR A 567 -2.97 0.73 -5.38
C THR A 567 -1.61 0.26 -5.89
N TRP A 568 -1.59 -0.42 -7.04
CA TRP A 568 -0.34 -0.86 -7.67
C TRP A 568 0.62 0.30 -7.93
N GLY A 569 0.11 1.43 -8.43
CA GLY A 569 0.92 2.61 -8.72
C GLY A 569 1.65 3.15 -7.50
N SER A 570 0.95 3.25 -6.35
CA SER A 570 1.57 3.67 -5.09
C SER A 570 2.57 2.65 -4.57
N MET A 571 2.15 1.39 -4.40
CA MET A 571 3.00 0.32 -3.87
C MET A 571 4.27 0.12 -4.72
N ALA A 572 4.12 0.04 -6.04
CA ALA A 572 5.23 -0.19 -6.95
C ALA A 572 6.11 1.07 -7.13
N GLY A 573 5.52 2.26 -7.03
CA GLY A 573 6.24 3.54 -7.00
C GLY A 573 7.14 3.67 -5.78
N ILE A 574 6.68 3.21 -4.61
CA ILE A 574 7.43 3.26 -3.36
C ILE A 574 8.47 2.13 -3.27
N GLY A 575 8.06 0.89 -3.47
CA GLY A 575 8.92 -0.27 -3.20
C GLY A 575 10.09 -0.41 -4.18
N PHE A 576 9.87 -0.19 -5.47
CA PHE A 576 10.93 -0.41 -6.48
C PHE A 576 11.91 0.75 -6.63
N HIS A 577 11.69 1.89 -5.95
CA HIS A 577 12.54 3.08 -6.03
C HIS A 577 13.39 3.30 -4.77
N GLN A 578 13.84 2.22 -4.15
CA GLN A 578 14.63 2.26 -2.90
C GLN A 578 16.15 2.27 -3.12
N ASP A 579 16.62 2.27 -4.37
CA ASP A 579 18.05 2.15 -4.73
C ASP A 579 18.96 3.20 -4.03
N LYS A 580 18.46 4.43 -3.87
CA LYS A 580 19.21 5.52 -3.22
C LYS A 580 19.37 5.31 -1.72
N ALA A 581 18.35 4.75 -1.09
CA ALA A 581 18.27 4.57 0.36
C ALA A 581 18.89 3.24 0.79
N ALA A 582 18.85 2.20 -0.06
CA ALA A 582 19.34 0.85 0.22
C ALA A 582 20.74 0.78 0.88
N PRO A 583 21.77 1.56 0.47
CA PRO A 583 23.10 1.50 1.10
C PRO A 583 23.12 1.84 2.61
N TYR A 584 22.05 2.43 3.14
CA TYR A 584 21.95 2.88 4.52
C TYR A 584 21.17 1.90 5.42
N THR A 585 20.69 0.78 4.87
CA THR A 585 20.11 -0.31 5.67
C THR A 585 21.23 -1.12 6.35
N ALA A 586 21.11 -1.30 7.67
CA ALA A 586 22.05 -2.06 8.48
C ALA A 586 21.34 -2.57 9.76
N PRO A 587 21.93 -3.49 10.54
CA PRO A 587 21.34 -3.90 11.80
C PRO A 587 21.13 -2.69 12.72
N GLY A 588 19.88 -2.48 13.15
CA GLY A 588 19.44 -1.32 13.92
C GLY A 588 19.03 -0.09 13.11
N ASN A 589 19.03 -0.15 11.77
CA ASN A 589 18.82 0.98 10.87
C ASN A 589 18.10 0.53 9.58
N PHE A 590 16.83 0.90 9.40
CA PHE A 590 16.01 0.41 8.30
C PHE A 590 15.34 1.53 7.50
N ASN A 591 15.38 1.38 6.18
CA ASN A 591 14.52 2.16 5.30
C ASN A 591 13.09 1.64 5.45
N ASP A 592 12.15 2.57 5.67
CA ASP A 592 10.74 2.28 5.80
C ASP A 592 10.00 2.75 4.53
N PRO A 593 9.66 1.83 3.62
CA PRO A 593 8.78 2.07 2.47
C PRO A 593 7.30 2.04 2.86
N ASP A 594 6.95 2.23 4.13
CA ASP A 594 5.60 2.32 4.68
C ASP A 594 4.88 0.96 4.83
N MET A 595 3.70 1.03 5.45
CA MET A 595 2.89 -0.11 5.90
C MET A 595 2.46 -1.07 4.80
N LEU A 596 2.14 -2.30 5.18
CA LEU A 596 1.60 -3.32 4.29
C LEU A 596 0.10 -3.09 4.05
N VAL A 597 -0.29 -3.02 2.77
CA VAL A 597 -1.67 -2.80 2.31
C VAL A 597 -2.31 -4.08 1.78
N VAL A 598 -2.20 -5.17 2.55
CA VAL A 598 -2.79 -6.49 2.26
C VAL A 598 -4.00 -6.76 3.15
N GLY A 599 -4.94 -7.60 2.72
CA GLY A 599 -6.17 -7.90 3.49
C GLY A 599 -7.18 -6.76 3.49
N LYS A 600 -7.99 -6.65 4.57
CA LYS A 600 -9.02 -5.60 4.71
C LYS A 600 -8.44 -4.31 5.26
N VAL A 601 -8.33 -3.31 4.41
CA VAL A 601 -7.76 -1.98 4.70
C VAL A 601 -8.80 -0.87 4.45
N GLY A 602 -8.51 0.33 4.92
CA GLY A 602 -9.36 1.51 4.82
C GLY A 602 -9.25 2.38 6.08
N TRP A 603 -10.18 3.33 6.26
CA TRP A 603 -10.17 4.19 7.44
C TRP A 603 -11.48 4.08 8.22
N GLY A 604 -11.45 3.35 9.34
CA GLY A 604 -12.57 3.24 10.27
C GLY A 604 -13.62 2.20 9.82
N PRO A 605 -14.93 2.50 9.88
CA PRO A 605 -15.98 1.50 9.65
C PRO A 605 -16.08 1.03 8.19
N SER A 606 -15.50 1.76 7.24
CA SER A 606 -15.58 1.50 5.81
C SER A 606 -14.37 0.74 5.30
N LEU A 607 -14.13 -0.46 5.83
CA LEU A 607 -13.08 -1.35 5.34
C LEU A 607 -13.48 -1.99 4.01
N HIS A 608 -12.48 -2.22 3.16
CA HIS A 608 -12.60 -3.01 1.96
C HIS A 608 -11.40 -3.93 1.81
N ASN A 609 -11.53 -4.97 0.98
CA ASN A 609 -10.37 -5.75 0.58
C ASN A 609 -9.40 -4.83 -0.17
N SER A 610 -8.10 -5.03 0.04
CA SER A 610 -7.04 -4.36 -0.71
C SER A 610 -7.35 -4.37 -2.20
N ARG A 611 -7.17 -3.21 -2.84
CA ARG A 611 -7.33 -3.08 -4.30
C ARG A 611 -6.14 -3.65 -5.07
N LEU A 612 -5.08 -4.06 -4.37
CA LEU A 612 -4.02 -4.85 -4.97
C LEU A 612 -4.54 -6.23 -5.36
N THR A 613 -4.20 -6.68 -6.56
CA THR A 613 -4.52 -8.05 -6.97
C THR A 613 -3.75 -9.08 -6.13
N PRO A 614 -4.17 -10.37 -6.08
CA PRO A 614 -3.42 -11.39 -5.37
C PRO A 614 -1.95 -11.47 -5.79
N ASP A 615 -1.67 -11.31 -7.08
CA ASP A 615 -0.31 -11.32 -7.64
C ASP A 615 0.50 -10.09 -7.22
N GLU A 616 -0.13 -8.92 -7.20
CA GLU A 616 0.47 -7.68 -6.68
C GLU A 616 0.79 -7.77 -5.18
N GLN A 617 -0.06 -8.43 -4.39
CA GLN A 617 0.19 -8.65 -2.96
C GLN A 617 1.36 -9.62 -2.71
N TYR A 618 1.53 -10.66 -3.53
CA TYR A 618 2.76 -11.47 -3.50
C TYR A 618 4.01 -10.64 -3.82
N THR A 619 3.93 -9.77 -4.83
CA THR A 619 5.01 -8.84 -5.17
C THR A 619 5.32 -7.90 -4.01
N HIS A 620 4.30 -7.31 -3.39
CA HIS A 620 4.45 -6.39 -2.27
C HIS A 620 5.21 -7.01 -1.09
N ILE A 621 4.77 -8.18 -0.60
CA ILE A 621 5.44 -8.87 0.51
C ILE A 621 6.86 -9.29 0.13
N SER A 622 7.04 -9.85 -1.08
CA SER A 622 8.36 -10.32 -1.53
C SER A 622 9.37 -9.18 -1.63
N LEU A 623 8.94 -8.02 -2.15
CA LEU A 623 9.78 -6.85 -2.32
C LEU A 623 10.15 -6.24 -0.97
N TRP A 624 9.19 -6.07 -0.04
CA TRP A 624 9.48 -5.54 1.30
C TRP A 624 10.47 -6.45 2.04
N CYS A 625 10.31 -7.78 1.96
CA CYS A 625 11.25 -8.73 2.57
C CYS A 625 12.64 -8.65 1.95
N LEU A 626 12.73 -8.44 0.63
CA LEU A 626 14.00 -8.27 -0.07
C LEU A 626 14.69 -6.94 0.31
N LEU A 627 13.93 -5.91 0.65
CA LEU A 627 14.46 -4.61 1.07
C LEU A 627 14.93 -4.60 2.53
N SER A 628 14.66 -5.67 3.31
CA SER A 628 14.84 -5.65 4.77
C SER A 628 14.11 -4.45 5.40
N ALA A 629 12.86 -4.24 4.98
CA ALA A 629 12.00 -3.18 5.45
C ALA A 629 11.26 -3.58 6.74
N PRO A 630 10.87 -2.63 7.61
CA PRO A 630 9.84 -2.90 8.60
C PRO A 630 8.59 -3.46 7.91
N LEU A 631 8.06 -4.59 8.41
CA LEU A 631 6.80 -5.16 7.95
C LEU A 631 5.73 -4.78 8.95
N LEU A 632 4.97 -3.72 8.66
CA LEU A 632 3.89 -3.23 9.51
C LEU A 632 2.55 -3.52 8.84
N ILE A 633 1.82 -4.53 9.31
CA ILE A 633 0.49 -4.90 8.79
C ILE A 633 -0.48 -3.73 9.00
N GLY A 634 -1.20 -3.35 7.95
CA GLY A 634 -2.22 -2.29 8.00
C GLY A 634 -3.68 -2.77 8.08
N CYS A 635 -3.96 -4.06 7.89
CA CYS A 635 -5.34 -4.56 7.90
C CYS A 635 -5.90 -4.87 9.30
N ASP A 636 -7.22 -5.03 9.38
CA ASP A 636 -7.86 -5.62 10.55
C ASP A 636 -7.54 -7.13 10.64
N MET A 637 -6.62 -7.46 11.53
CA MET A 637 -6.16 -8.83 11.75
C MET A 637 -7.25 -9.77 12.30
N SER A 638 -8.34 -9.24 12.89
CA SER A 638 -9.46 -10.06 13.37
C SER A 638 -10.34 -10.62 12.24
N HIS A 639 -10.19 -10.06 11.03
CA HIS A 639 -10.94 -10.45 9.82
C HIS A 639 -10.02 -10.89 8.67
N MET A 640 -8.84 -11.44 8.97
CA MET A 640 -7.93 -11.98 7.96
C MET A 640 -8.51 -13.22 7.27
N ASP A 641 -8.62 -13.15 5.94
CA ASP A 641 -8.91 -14.31 5.11
C ASP A 641 -7.68 -15.26 5.00
N LYS A 642 -7.90 -16.46 4.45
CA LYS A 642 -6.84 -17.48 4.33
C LYS A 642 -5.71 -17.08 3.37
N PHE A 643 -6.01 -16.30 2.35
CA PHE A 643 -5.03 -15.81 1.39
C PHE A 643 -4.10 -14.79 2.06
N THR A 644 -4.67 -13.78 2.72
CA THR A 644 -3.93 -12.78 3.50
C THR A 644 -3.10 -13.44 4.61
N LEU A 645 -3.67 -14.41 5.34
CA LEU A 645 -2.91 -15.17 6.33
C LEU A 645 -1.72 -15.92 5.68
N GLY A 646 -1.92 -16.54 4.52
CA GLY A 646 -0.85 -17.21 3.77
C GLY A 646 0.29 -16.29 3.36
N LEU A 647 0.00 -15.03 3.01
CA LEU A 647 1.01 -14.00 2.72
C LEU A 647 1.89 -13.71 3.94
N LEU A 648 1.28 -13.64 5.13
CA LEU A 648 1.92 -13.19 6.36
C LEU A 648 2.52 -14.32 7.22
N THR A 649 2.33 -15.59 6.84
CA THR A 649 2.75 -16.76 7.63
C THR A 649 3.76 -17.66 6.89
N ASN A 650 4.37 -17.19 5.81
CA ASN A 650 5.42 -17.95 5.16
C ASN A 650 6.77 -17.78 5.86
N SER A 651 7.20 -18.79 6.62
CA SER A 651 8.43 -18.75 7.42
C SER A 651 9.71 -18.55 6.59
N GLU A 652 9.75 -19.05 5.35
CA GLU A 652 10.94 -18.91 4.49
C GLU A 652 11.02 -17.52 3.85
N VAL A 653 9.87 -16.93 3.48
CA VAL A 653 9.79 -15.56 2.97
C VAL A 653 10.15 -14.56 4.08
N LEU A 654 9.55 -14.69 5.27
CA LEU A 654 9.88 -13.85 6.42
C LEU A 654 11.34 -14.01 6.86
N ALA A 655 11.94 -15.18 6.68
CA ALA A 655 13.36 -15.37 6.96
C ALA A 655 14.29 -14.62 5.99
N VAL A 656 13.83 -14.22 4.80
CA VAL A 656 14.59 -13.32 3.91
C VAL A 656 14.70 -11.94 4.55
N ASP A 657 13.59 -11.41 5.05
CA ASP A 657 13.53 -10.13 5.75
C ASP A 657 14.38 -10.14 7.03
N GLN A 658 14.15 -11.16 7.86
CA GLN A 658 14.76 -11.33 9.18
C GLN A 658 16.18 -11.93 9.14
N ASP A 659 16.81 -12.03 7.97
CA ASP A 659 18.20 -12.47 7.85
C ASP A 659 19.14 -11.49 8.56
N ALA A 660 20.03 -12.02 9.39
CA ALA A 660 20.86 -11.22 10.29
C ALA A 660 21.96 -10.37 9.59
N LEU A 661 22.18 -10.50 8.27
CA LEU A 661 22.98 -9.52 7.53
C LEU A 661 22.23 -8.21 7.29
N THR A 662 20.89 -8.25 7.31
CA THR A 662 19.96 -7.14 7.00
C THR A 662 20.30 -6.38 5.71
N ARG A 663 21.05 -6.99 4.79
CA ARG A 663 21.43 -6.36 3.53
C ARG A 663 20.19 -6.25 2.67
N PRO A 664 19.88 -5.09 2.09
CA PRO A 664 18.79 -4.99 1.14
C PRO A 664 19.19 -5.62 -0.20
N ALA A 665 18.20 -6.04 -0.97
CA ALA A 665 18.38 -6.45 -2.35
C ALA A 665 18.77 -5.25 -3.22
N GLY A 666 19.53 -5.52 -4.29
CA GLY A 666 19.72 -4.58 -5.38
C GLY A 666 19.16 -5.14 -6.68
N LYS A 667 18.65 -4.27 -7.56
CA LYS A 667 18.30 -4.64 -8.94
C LYS A 667 19.57 -4.98 -9.72
N VAL A 668 19.65 -6.18 -10.26
CA VAL A 668 20.82 -6.68 -11.00
C VAL A 668 20.55 -6.91 -12.49
N TRP A 669 19.27 -6.97 -12.87
CA TRP A 669 18.87 -7.20 -14.26
C TRP A 669 17.48 -6.63 -14.51
N GLU A 670 17.29 -6.11 -15.72
CA GLU A 670 16.03 -5.59 -16.21
C GLU A 670 15.94 -5.78 -17.72
N LYS A 671 14.82 -6.32 -18.21
CA LYS A 671 14.52 -6.41 -19.63
C LYS A 671 13.04 -6.63 -19.86
N ASP A 672 12.46 -5.97 -20.87
CA ASP A 672 11.08 -6.18 -21.32
C ASP A 672 10.05 -6.05 -20.17
N GLY A 673 10.30 -5.13 -19.22
CA GLY A 673 9.46 -4.92 -18.03
C GLY A 673 9.61 -5.99 -16.95
N ILE A 674 10.59 -6.89 -17.05
CA ILE A 674 10.91 -7.88 -16.01
C ILE A 674 12.15 -7.40 -15.25
N GLU A 675 12.09 -7.42 -13.93
CA GLU A 675 13.18 -7.03 -13.04
C GLU A 675 13.65 -8.20 -12.18
N VAL A 676 14.96 -8.29 -11.94
CA VAL A 676 15.55 -9.26 -10.99
C VAL A 676 16.30 -8.51 -9.89
N TRP A 677 15.92 -8.80 -8.65
CA TRP A 677 16.50 -8.25 -7.44
C TRP A 677 17.17 -9.35 -6.64
N VAL A 678 18.39 -9.08 -6.16
CA VAL A 678 19.22 -10.08 -5.45
C VAL A 678 19.67 -9.54 -4.10
N LYS A 679 19.40 -10.32 -3.06
CA LYS A 679 19.83 -10.09 -1.67
C LYS A 679 20.80 -11.17 -1.23
N GLU A 680 21.94 -10.76 -0.70
CA GLU A 680 22.89 -11.67 -0.03
C GLU A 680 22.36 -12.06 1.35
N LEU A 681 22.45 -13.34 1.69
CA LEU A 681 22.03 -13.88 2.99
C LEU A 681 23.24 -14.32 3.82
N LYS A 682 23.07 -14.37 5.14
CA LYS A 682 24.14 -14.67 6.10
C LYS A 682 24.82 -16.01 5.86
N ASP A 683 24.06 -17.00 5.41
CA ASP A 683 24.55 -18.35 5.12
C ASP A 683 25.33 -18.45 3.79
N GLY A 684 25.48 -17.34 3.06
CA GLY A 684 26.14 -17.28 1.76
C GLY A 684 25.24 -17.67 0.58
N SER A 685 23.99 -18.03 0.83
CA SER A 685 22.97 -18.14 -0.22
C SER A 685 22.46 -16.75 -0.63
N LYS A 686 21.65 -16.71 -1.69
CA LYS A 686 21.04 -15.48 -2.19
C LYS A 686 19.54 -15.63 -2.26
N ALA A 687 18.80 -14.62 -1.81
CA ALA A 687 17.39 -14.47 -2.14
C ALA A 687 17.26 -13.70 -3.46
N VAL A 688 16.42 -14.18 -4.36
CA VAL A 688 16.25 -13.67 -5.73
C VAL A 688 14.77 -13.45 -5.98
N GLY A 689 14.36 -12.20 -6.13
CA GLY A 689 13.03 -11.83 -6.58
C GLY A 689 13.04 -11.61 -8.09
N VAL A 690 12.14 -12.27 -8.82
CA VAL A 690 11.90 -12.00 -10.24
C VAL A 690 10.50 -11.42 -10.36
N PHE A 691 10.40 -10.18 -10.83
CA PHE A 691 9.17 -9.40 -10.84
C PHE A 691 8.75 -9.09 -12.27
N ASN A 692 7.48 -9.26 -12.57
CA ASN A 692 6.86 -8.75 -13.79
C ASN A 692 6.26 -7.37 -13.49
N ARG A 693 6.74 -6.32 -14.15
CA ARG A 693 6.19 -4.96 -14.00
C ARG A 693 5.16 -4.61 -15.08
N THR A 694 4.79 -5.57 -15.92
CA THR A 694 3.85 -5.41 -17.03
C THR A 694 2.46 -5.94 -16.68
N GLU A 695 1.46 -5.49 -17.43
CA GLU A 695 0.05 -5.91 -17.32
C GLU A 695 -0.24 -7.27 -17.97
N GLN A 696 0.77 -7.97 -18.49
CA GLN A 696 0.60 -9.25 -19.20
C GLN A 696 1.41 -10.34 -18.53
N ALA A 697 0.80 -11.52 -18.35
CA ALA A 697 1.52 -12.69 -17.89
C ALA A 697 2.58 -13.13 -18.90
N THR A 698 3.74 -13.59 -18.41
CA THR A 698 4.86 -13.97 -19.26
C THR A 698 5.69 -15.10 -18.66
N THR A 699 6.54 -15.73 -19.46
CA THR A 699 7.51 -16.75 -19.03
C THR A 699 8.90 -16.38 -19.58
N PRO A 700 9.60 -15.41 -18.95
CA PRO A 700 10.89 -14.94 -19.45
C PRO A 700 11.97 -16.01 -19.28
N THR A 701 13.00 -15.97 -20.11
CA THR A 701 14.23 -16.76 -19.92
C THR A 701 15.35 -15.85 -19.42
N ILE A 702 15.82 -16.09 -18.20
CA ILE A 702 16.80 -15.23 -17.51
C ILE A 702 18.08 -16.04 -17.26
N PRO A 703 19.17 -15.80 -18.01
CA PRO A 703 20.43 -16.51 -17.81
C PRO A 703 20.99 -16.32 -16.40
N PHE A 704 21.42 -17.39 -15.73
CA PHE A 704 22.03 -17.28 -14.40
C PHE A 704 23.29 -16.39 -14.40
N SER A 705 24.04 -16.41 -15.50
CA SER A 705 25.23 -15.57 -15.69
C SER A 705 24.91 -14.07 -15.73
N SER A 706 23.73 -13.67 -16.24
CA SER A 706 23.36 -12.25 -16.33
C SER A 706 22.93 -11.65 -14.99
N ILE A 707 22.68 -12.48 -13.98
CA ILE A 707 22.25 -12.07 -12.64
C ILE A 707 23.31 -12.37 -11.56
N GLY A 708 24.56 -12.60 -11.97
CA GLY A 708 25.68 -12.83 -11.04
C GLY A 708 25.62 -14.18 -10.32
N LEU A 709 24.87 -15.15 -10.85
CA LEU A 709 24.71 -16.49 -10.29
C LEU A 709 25.52 -17.52 -11.11
N SER A 710 26.84 -17.34 -11.24
CA SER A 710 27.74 -18.33 -11.85
C SER A 710 28.61 -19.03 -10.79
N GLY A 711 29.08 -20.25 -11.10
CA GLY A 711 30.00 -21.03 -10.23
C GLY A 711 31.31 -20.26 -9.91
N PRO A 712 32.16 -20.77 -8.99
CA PRO A 712 33.34 -20.05 -8.52
C PRO A 712 34.28 -19.71 -9.68
N GLY A 713 34.47 -18.42 -9.97
CA GLY A 713 35.38 -17.95 -11.02
C GLY A 713 35.07 -16.58 -11.63
N GLN A 714 33.89 -16.00 -11.39
CA GLN A 714 33.56 -14.65 -11.83
C GLN A 714 33.08 -13.78 -10.67
N THR A 715 34.02 -13.38 -9.81
CA THR A 715 33.77 -12.32 -8.83
C THR A 715 33.96 -10.97 -9.51
N GLY A 716 32.86 -10.23 -9.65
CA GLY A 716 32.88 -8.83 -10.06
C GLY A 716 31.46 -8.30 -10.23
N PHE A 717 30.78 -7.98 -9.12
CA PHE A 717 29.64 -7.06 -9.18
C PHE A 717 30.19 -5.67 -9.52
N THR A 718 30.45 -5.40 -10.80
CA THR A 718 30.71 -4.03 -11.25
C THR A 718 29.38 -3.33 -11.42
N ARG A 719 29.11 -2.40 -10.51
CA ARG A 719 28.13 -1.32 -10.65
C ARG A 719 28.29 -0.72 -12.05
N GLN A 720 27.25 -0.77 -12.89
CA GLN A 720 27.27 -0.05 -14.17
C GLN A 720 27.25 1.45 -13.86
N SER A 721 28.43 2.07 -13.85
CA SER A 721 28.58 3.51 -14.04
C SER A 721 28.63 3.79 -15.54
N ALA A 722 27.91 4.83 -15.97
CA ALA A 722 27.92 5.31 -17.34
C ALA A 722 29.34 5.76 -17.76
N GLY A 723 29.82 5.26 -18.90
CA GLY A 723 30.97 5.79 -19.63
C GLY A 723 32.23 4.91 -19.57
N GLY A 724 32.61 4.34 -20.72
CA GLY A 724 33.96 3.78 -20.95
C GLY A 724 33.95 2.51 -21.79
N SER A 725 34.37 2.61 -23.05
CA SER A 725 34.61 1.48 -23.94
C SER A 725 35.91 0.76 -23.57
N ASN A 726 35.87 -0.57 -23.50
CA ASN A 726 37.05 -1.38 -23.83
C ASN A 726 36.64 -2.76 -24.33
N GLN A 727 37.05 -3.06 -25.56
CA GLN A 727 36.91 -4.37 -26.18
C GLN A 727 38.02 -5.30 -25.67
N GLY A 728 37.63 -6.43 -25.10
CA GLY A 728 38.50 -7.57 -24.84
C GLY A 728 37.76 -8.87 -25.14
N ARG A 729 38.16 -9.55 -26.22
CA ARG A 729 37.67 -10.89 -26.58
C ARG A 729 38.02 -11.89 -25.47
N ALA A 730 37.01 -12.49 -24.84
CA ALA A 730 37.16 -13.69 -24.02
C ALA A 730 36.29 -14.82 -24.62
N GLY A 731 36.91 -15.96 -24.87
CA GLY A 731 36.33 -17.10 -25.59
C GLY A 731 35.12 -17.72 -24.89
N ALA A 732 34.16 -18.14 -25.72
CA ALA A 732 33.00 -18.92 -25.29
C ALA A 732 33.45 -20.26 -24.68
N ARG A 733 33.15 -20.47 -23.39
CA ARG A 733 33.08 -21.80 -22.79
C ARG A 733 31.71 -21.99 -22.15
N SER A 734 31.16 -23.18 -22.41
CA SER A 734 29.79 -23.63 -22.16
C SER A 734 29.26 -23.34 -20.73
N PRO A 735 27.96 -23.01 -20.56
CA PRO A 735 27.40 -22.72 -19.24
C PRO A 735 27.17 -24.01 -18.44
N VAL A 736 27.62 -24.01 -17.19
CA VAL A 736 27.59 -25.17 -16.29
C VAL A 736 26.21 -25.31 -15.65
N SER A 737 25.30 -26.02 -16.31
CA SER A 737 24.10 -26.56 -15.69
C SER A 737 24.48 -27.64 -14.68
N GLY A 738 24.10 -27.50 -13.41
CA GLY A 738 24.25 -28.58 -12.39
C GLY A 738 24.80 -28.19 -11.01
N GLN A 739 25.36 -26.99 -10.83
CA GLN A 739 26.03 -26.57 -9.57
C GLN A 739 25.17 -25.71 -8.63
N LEU A 740 23.94 -25.36 -8.99
CA LEU A 740 23.05 -24.54 -8.16
C LEU A 740 21.83 -25.33 -7.69
N SER A 741 21.38 -25.04 -6.47
CA SER A 741 20.10 -25.46 -5.91
C SER A 741 19.22 -24.22 -5.85
N VAL A 742 18.04 -24.32 -6.43
CA VAL A 742 17.04 -23.24 -6.47
C VAL A 742 15.81 -23.73 -5.70
N ARG A 743 15.31 -22.91 -4.79
CA ARG A 743 14.13 -23.20 -3.97
C ARG A 743 13.13 -22.07 -4.13
N ASP A 744 11.89 -22.39 -4.46
CA ASP A 744 10.76 -21.47 -4.41
C ASP A 744 10.34 -21.29 -2.94
N LEU A 745 10.49 -20.07 -2.42
CA LEU A 745 10.24 -19.77 -1.01
C LEU A 745 8.75 -19.69 -0.69
N TRP A 746 7.94 -19.19 -1.63
CA TRP A 746 6.50 -19.13 -1.45
C TRP A 746 5.90 -20.53 -1.36
N ARG A 747 6.33 -21.43 -2.25
CA ARG A 747 5.85 -22.82 -2.30
C ARG A 747 6.60 -23.76 -1.35
N GLN A 748 7.73 -23.32 -0.79
CA GLN A 748 8.66 -24.13 0.01
C GLN A 748 9.09 -25.41 -0.72
N GLN A 749 9.41 -25.27 -2.01
CA GLN A 749 9.70 -26.39 -2.90
C GLN A 749 11.03 -26.20 -3.61
N ASP A 750 11.85 -27.26 -3.65
CA ASP A 750 13.06 -27.27 -4.44
C ASP A 750 12.69 -27.41 -5.92
N LEU A 751 13.20 -26.51 -6.76
CA LEU A 751 12.97 -26.53 -8.19
C LEU A 751 14.05 -27.37 -8.87
N ALA A 752 13.63 -28.18 -9.85
CA ALA A 752 14.57 -28.87 -10.72
C ALA A 752 15.30 -27.82 -11.59
N ALA A 753 16.50 -27.42 -11.17
CA ALA A 753 17.35 -26.55 -11.96
C ALA A 753 17.92 -27.32 -13.17
N SER A 754 17.16 -27.38 -14.27
CA SER A 754 17.66 -27.88 -15.55
C SER A 754 18.15 -26.71 -16.40
N GLY A 755 19.43 -26.71 -16.79
CA GLY A 755 19.98 -25.73 -17.72
C GLY A 755 20.72 -24.56 -17.06
N SER A 756 20.89 -23.46 -17.82
CA SER A 756 21.70 -22.29 -17.48
C SER A 756 20.91 -21.00 -17.26
N ALA A 757 19.59 -21.10 -17.11
CA ALA A 757 18.68 -19.97 -16.97
C ALA A 757 17.49 -20.29 -16.05
N LEU A 758 16.88 -19.26 -15.49
CA LEU A 758 15.56 -19.29 -14.87
C LEU A 758 14.48 -19.09 -15.93
N THR A 759 13.39 -19.84 -15.83
CA THR A 759 12.20 -19.68 -16.69
C THR A 759 10.91 -19.64 -15.86
N PRO A 760 10.72 -18.63 -15.00
CA PRO A 760 9.56 -18.55 -14.12
C PRO A 760 8.29 -18.19 -14.89
N ARG A 761 7.14 -18.76 -14.49
CA ARG A 761 5.82 -18.26 -14.89
C ARG A 761 5.49 -17.05 -14.03
N LEU A 762 5.38 -15.87 -14.64
CA LEU A 762 5.09 -14.62 -13.94
C LEU A 762 3.73 -14.08 -14.40
N PRO A 763 2.75 -13.99 -13.49
CA PRO A 763 1.50 -13.27 -13.76
C PRO A 763 1.74 -11.79 -14.02
N ALA A 764 0.73 -11.08 -14.55
CA ALA A 764 0.77 -9.62 -14.59
C ALA A 764 1.04 -9.08 -13.18
N HIS A 765 2.00 -8.16 -13.05
CA HIS A 765 2.42 -7.59 -11.75
C HIS A 765 2.90 -8.60 -10.67
N GLY A 766 2.98 -9.88 -11.00
CA GLY A 766 3.35 -10.95 -10.09
C GLY A 766 4.85 -11.19 -9.98
N CYS A 767 5.22 -12.10 -9.08
CA CYS A 767 6.63 -12.44 -8.85
C CYS A 767 6.84 -13.92 -8.55
N VAL A 768 8.11 -14.33 -8.60
CA VAL A 768 8.61 -15.48 -7.84
C VAL A 768 9.71 -15.01 -6.89
N LEU A 769 9.74 -15.60 -5.69
CA LEU A 769 10.80 -15.37 -4.71
C LEU A 769 11.54 -16.68 -4.47
N LEU A 770 12.83 -16.67 -4.77
CA LEU A 770 13.67 -17.85 -4.81
C LEU A 770 14.83 -17.72 -3.81
N ARG A 771 15.28 -18.84 -3.23
CA ARG A 771 16.62 -18.95 -2.63
C ARG A 771 17.50 -19.77 -3.54
N VAL A 772 18.66 -19.20 -3.88
CA VAL A 772 19.68 -19.83 -4.72
C VAL A 772 20.94 -20.05 -3.89
N ARG A 773 21.41 -21.29 -3.87
CA ARG A 773 22.65 -21.69 -3.19
C ARG A 773 23.52 -22.54 -4.12
N LYS A 774 24.83 -22.52 -3.91
CA LYS A 774 25.73 -23.48 -4.56
C LYS A 774 25.46 -24.86 -3.96
N LYS A 775 25.36 -25.89 -4.82
CA LYS A 775 25.38 -27.29 -4.38
C LYS A 775 26.77 -27.56 -3.81
N ALA A 776 26.80 -28.15 -2.62
CA ALA A 776 28.02 -28.57 -1.94
C ALA A 776 28.76 -29.64 -2.74
#